data_AF-A0A5B9VXK1-F1
#
_entry.id   AF-A0A5B9VXK1-F1
#
_cell.length_a   1.000
_cell.length_b   1.000
_cell.length_c   1.000
_cell.angle_alpha   90.00
_cell.angle_beta   90.00
_cell.angle_gamma   90.00
#
_symmetry.space_group_name_H-M   'P 1'
#
loop_
_entity.id
_entity.type
_entity.pdbx_description
1 polymer ?
#
loop_
_entity_poly.entity_id
_entity_poly.type
_entity_poly.pdbx_seq_one_letter_code
_entity_poly.pdbx_strand_id
1 'polypeptide(L)'
;MMHAPFLLAAAITALGVGPTPEDLRMEPINGRWYRVEPAREVTLRWSRPAKPTPAPLRFVIRDYEGVEEASGTITPAGDGSLALSRPFARGYHEVEFPSLKRHFGLIAAPAFAGKADPFFAIDAGLTWLTPEDRVRGALIAEARDCGIALIRERLRWAAIEPEKGRPSWDRDGRADALRRSYCRAGLPILELAHDAPEWAGRWGVYPFDLAATAESWREIGKHWGPAWGGVELWNEPDIQFGGDWPADQYAAFGKAASYGLHAAGVEAPVVAGVIANYSPDFMETLAANGLVERAEAFSFHDYGPALDLEAKAARFRDWLRTAGRPDMPLWLTECGWPWTRGTERASAEEDRKSAAEIAAKAIEARACGVARHFPFVLPFYEENAKNFGMTDRQGSPMRSLAAYAQAIRALAGLEYLGDLKLEEPGLGRARVFGDGSTAVVTLYATKSNVLVKLPGVTISRVEGADGRALKTGDDESFTIPDGLAFAWVDRGTFGDRLDARTRAMSLKPMKAESRGKSSPIVLRPHLDPAEALPFPSGYRVKDASRNSAEWAVEVFNLGERPESIDLTLELDGAKTEEPTRRIQSPPHSKAVATWPINLTGSFAGFRPVRASLKAEGASGLLDRAEFRVAGEPTLEAALAGLNHPTRLPIEDLARWSPKISAGGVVTFEPLPPGGCRLNIAKHPAPDRWAYPEFRLPDGVPLRNARGLVLRARCEKPAQVRAFLWEGDTGVGYLTQSPIIPADGAWHVARVAFDRLALSSANAPDPNDRLDLDSVRRISLGMNHEQESNALEISDLYVEWPGDSLQALWEDLEKDDTEASRALLTLSTRPADAVAFLDEHLKPLKLDAVHLKAYLMRLASPNEVLARKAFEDLEYFDPRLAMDLPSLMEKTTETPARQRLVEVLSGRDRGSLMEKKVELRKYNDYYNFFADNGSWWAEKDLSKVNTMRWGLEKRKWTRAVRAIALLEHIGTPEARALLKDLASGHPDAQPTRAAAEALRRLEEKGR
;
A
#
# COMPACT_ATOMS: atom_id res chain seq x y z
N MET A 1 -18.30 37.01 48.38
CA MET A 1 -17.21 37.91 48.84
C MET A 1 -16.55 38.46 47.58
N MET A 2 -16.83 39.73 47.24
CA MET A 2 -15.87 40.88 47.26
C MET A 2 -14.67 40.66 46.31
N HIS A 3 -14.51 41.38 45.19
CA HIS A 3 -13.96 42.76 45.07
C HIS A 3 -12.65 42.93 45.89
N ALA A 4 -11.50 43.42 45.42
CA ALA A 4 -11.06 44.02 44.17
C ALA A 4 -9.49 44.12 44.25
N PRO A 5 -8.75 45.08 43.63
CA PRO A 5 -7.69 44.85 42.65
C PRO A 5 -6.31 45.36 43.11
N PHE A 6 -5.27 45.18 42.28
CA PHE A 6 -4.13 46.12 42.29
C PHE A 6 -3.71 46.47 40.86
N LEU A 7 -3.92 47.76 40.56
CA LEU A 7 -3.37 48.52 39.46
C LEU A 7 -1.88 48.78 39.70
N LEU A 8 -1.09 48.76 38.63
CA LEU A 8 -0.21 49.89 38.37
C LEU A 8 -0.08 50.11 36.85
N ALA A 9 -0.65 51.20 36.38
CA ALA A 9 -0.46 51.76 35.05
C ALA A 9 0.03 53.21 35.19
N ALA A 10 1.05 53.55 34.41
CA ALA A 10 1.44 54.87 33.85
C ALA A 10 2.99 54.96 33.84
N ALA A 11 3.68 55.33 32.74
CA ALA A 11 3.30 56.28 31.72
C ALA A 11 4.15 56.20 30.41
N ILE A 12 3.57 56.81 29.35
CA ILE A 12 4.16 57.40 28.12
C ILE A 12 4.21 56.52 26.85
N THR A 13 3.05 56.50 26.17
CA THR A 13 2.79 56.83 24.74
C THR A 13 3.90 56.62 23.70
N ALA A 14 3.77 55.55 22.91
CA ALA A 14 3.69 55.57 21.43
C ALA A 14 3.51 54.13 20.91
N LEU A 15 2.35 53.49 21.15
CA LEU A 15 2.08 52.17 20.58
C LEU A 15 0.76 52.20 19.82
N GLY A 16 0.88 52.01 18.52
CA GLY A 16 -0.20 52.10 17.55
C GLY A 16 -1.35 51.17 17.88
N VAL A 17 -2.54 51.63 17.51
CA VAL A 17 -3.74 50.79 17.40
C VAL A 17 -3.37 49.58 16.53
N GLY A 18 -3.52 48.36 17.07
CA GLY A 18 -3.31 47.14 16.28
C GLY A 18 -4.22 47.11 15.05
N PRO A 19 -3.87 46.32 14.01
CA PRO A 19 -4.64 46.29 12.77
C PRO A 19 -6.09 45.85 13.04
N THR A 20 -7.04 46.56 12.44
CA THR A 20 -8.48 46.22 12.55
C THR A 20 -8.83 45.03 11.64
N PRO A 21 -9.96 44.33 11.85
CA PRO A 21 -10.43 43.29 10.93
C PRO A 21 -10.58 43.75 9.47
N GLU A 22 -10.78 45.05 9.22
CA GLU A 22 -10.82 45.64 7.88
C GLU A 22 -9.41 45.88 7.30
N ASP A 23 -8.43 46.27 8.13
CA ASP A 23 -7.01 46.36 7.71
C ASP A 23 -6.44 44.99 7.32
N LEU A 24 -6.99 43.94 7.92
CA LEU A 24 -6.73 42.55 7.58
C LEU A 24 -7.43 42.12 6.27
N ARG A 25 -8.33 42.91 5.68
CA ARG A 25 -8.91 42.61 4.35
C ARG A 25 -8.11 43.33 3.28
N MET A 26 -6.99 42.74 2.90
CA MET A 26 -6.14 43.23 1.80
C MET A 26 -6.18 42.22 0.66
N GLU A 27 -6.63 42.67 -0.51
CA GLU A 27 -6.93 41.79 -1.64
C GLU A 27 -6.22 42.24 -2.92
N PRO A 28 -5.69 41.33 -3.75
CA PRO A 28 -5.15 41.71 -5.06
C PRO A 28 -6.25 42.26 -5.99
N ILE A 29 -6.03 43.42 -6.61
CA ILE A 29 -7.10 44.18 -7.33
C ILE A 29 -7.57 43.50 -8.63
N ASN A 30 -6.64 43.04 -9.47
CA ASN A 30 -6.92 42.45 -10.80
C ASN A 30 -6.86 40.89 -10.80
N GLY A 31 -6.98 40.23 -9.64
CA GLY A 31 -7.29 38.80 -9.52
C GLY A 31 -6.30 37.75 -10.06
N ARG A 32 -5.12 38.14 -10.59
CA ARG A 32 -4.27 37.23 -11.40
C ARG A 32 -2.74 37.36 -11.28
N TRP A 33 -2.16 38.03 -10.27
CA TRP A 33 -0.68 38.27 -10.21
C TRP A 33 0.05 37.47 -9.14
N TYR A 34 -0.41 36.25 -8.88
CA TYR A 34 0.41 35.27 -8.17
C TYR A 34 1.51 34.71 -9.05
N ARG A 35 1.49 35.01 -10.36
CA ARG A 35 2.51 34.67 -11.33
C ARG A 35 2.98 35.90 -12.08
N VAL A 36 4.31 36.05 -12.23
CA VAL A 36 4.92 37.16 -12.96
C VAL A 36 6.07 36.66 -13.84
N GLU A 37 6.37 37.42 -14.90
CA GLU A 37 7.52 37.15 -15.74
C GLU A 37 8.84 37.48 -15.00
N PRO A 38 9.82 36.57 -14.95
CA PRO A 38 11.09 36.81 -14.28
C PRO A 38 11.84 38.00 -14.90
N ALA A 39 12.54 38.75 -14.04
CA ALA A 39 13.41 39.87 -14.36
C ALA A 39 12.74 41.02 -15.16
N ARG A 40 11.41 41.02 -15.27
CA ARG A 40 10.63 42.13 -15.84
C ARG A 40 9.99 42.94 -14.73
N GLU A 41 9.98 44.26 -14.89
CA GLU A 41 9.26 45.11 -13.96
C GLU A 41 7.76 44.79 -14.00
N VAL A 42 7.19 44.52 -12.83
CA VAL A 42 5.77 44.25 -12.64
C VAL A 42 5.24 45.09 -11.48
N THR A 43 4.02 45.59 -11.61
CA THR A 43 3.33 46.32 -10.56
C THR A 43 2.34 45.41 -9.84
N LEU A 44 2.65 45.02 -8.61
CA LEU A 44 1.73 44.37 -7.68
C LEU A 44 0.79 45.41 -7.06
N ARG A 45 -0.51 45.10 -6.93
CA ARG A 45 -1.51 46.03 -6.40
C ARG A 45 -2.53 45.32 -5.54
N TRP A 46 -2.86 45.96 -4.43
CA TRP A 46 -3.83 45.46 -3.48
C TRP A 46 -4.84 46.55 -3.13
N SER A 47 -6.11 46.18 -3.02
CA SER A 47 -7.18 47.01 -2.48
C SER A 47 -7.31 46.78 -0.99
N ARG A 48 -7.61 47.86 -0.27
CA ARG A 48 -8.02 47.84 1.14
C ARG A 48 -9.37 48.57 1.25
N PRO A 49 -10.33 48.10 2.08
CA PRO A 49 -11.51 48.87 2.42
C PRO A 49 -11.11 50.26 2.96
N ALA A 50 -11.75 51.31 2.46
CA ALA A 50 -11.27 52.68 2.57
C ALA A 50 -11.15 53.20 4.01
N LYS A 51 -9.96 53.72 4.39
CA LYS A 51 -9.78 54.81 5.37
C LYS A 51 -8.53 55.66 5.06
N PRO A 52 -8.58 56.98 5.35
CA PRO A 52 -7.67 58.00 4.83
C PRO A 52 -6.43 58.19 5.70
N THR A 53 -5.67 57.12 5.94
CA THR A 53 -4.36 57.28 6.57
C THR A 53 -3.28 57.10 5.51
N PRO A 54 -2.72 58.19 4.94
CA PRO A 54 -1.61 58.15 3.99
C PRO A 54 -0.27 57.78 4.65
N ALA A 55 -0.31 57.09 5.80
CA ALA A 55 0.89 56.68 6.50
C ALA A 55 1.63 55.64 5.63
N PRO A 56 2.94 55.83 5.36
CA PRO A 56 3.72 54.85 4.63
C PRO A 56 3.71 53.49 5.34
N LEU A 57 3.39 52.43 4.60
CA LEU A 57 3.40 51.07 5.10
C LEU A 57 4.72 50.40 4.75
N ARG A 58 5.39 49.80 5.74
CA ARG A 58 6.59 48.99 5.48
C ARG A 58 6.19 47.72 4.74
N PHE A 59 6.95 47.38 3.70
CA PHE A 59 6.93 46.06 3.08
C PHE A 59 8.29 45.38 3.22
N VAL A 60 8.28 44.05 3.24
CA VAL A 60 9.46 43.18 3.22
C VAL A 60 9.22 42.12 2.14
N ILE A 61 10.25 41.79 1.36
CA ILE A 61 10.19 40.74 0.36
C ILE A 61 11.21 39.70 0.72
N ARG A 62 10.77 38.45 0.77
CA ARG A 62 11.59 37.29 1.13
C ARG A 62 11.70 36.33 -0.03
N ASP A 63 12.85 35.67 -0.12
CA ASP A 63 13.08 34.59 -1.07
C ASP A 63 12.44 33.27 -0.60
N TYR A 64 12.71 32.19 -1.36
CA TYR A 64 12.30 30.85 -0.99
C TYR A 64 12.85 30.38 0.38
N GLU A 65 14.03 30.82 0.78
CA GLU A 65 14.63 30.45 2.08
C GLU A 65 14.10 31.32 3.23
N GLY A 66 13.28 32.34 2.93
CA GLY A 66 12.74 33.28 3.91
C GLY A 66 13.70 34.43 4.22
N VAL A 67 14.81 34.54 3.49
CA VAL A 67 15.80 35.59 3.62
C VAL A 67 15.26 36.86 2.97
N GLU A 68 15.47 38.01 3.63
CA GLU A 68 15.04 39.31 3.10
C GLU A 68 15.85 39.67 1.83
N GLU A 69 15.16 39.81 0.69
CA GLU A 69 15.73 40.26 -0.58
C GLU A 69 15.62 41.78 -0.77
N ALA A 70 14.55 42.37 -0.23
CA ALA A 70 14.26 43.78 -0.35
C ALA A 70 13.29 44.23 0.74
N SER A 71 13.36 45.49 1.13
CA SER A 71 12.35 46.13 1.98
C SER A 71 12.22 47.62 1.64
N GLY A 72 11.11 48.22 2.03
CA GLY A 72 10.85 49.62 1.77
C GLY A 72 9.52 50.08 2.35
N THR A 73 9.02 51.22 1.87
CA THR A 73 7.72 51.76 2.25
C THR A 73 6.85 52.05 1.03
N ILE A 74 5.54 51.84 1.15
CA ILE A 74 4.53 52.16 0.14
C ILE A 74 3.53 53.13 0.75
N THR A 75 3.29 54.25 0.08
CA THR A 75 2.23 55.19 0.45
C THR A 75 0.93 54.73 -0.20
N PRO A 76 -0.15 54.50 0.56
CA PRO A 76 -1.46 54.19 -0.01
C PRO A 76 -1.95 55.29 -0.95
N ALA A 77 -2.54 54.92 -2.08
CA ALA A 77 -3.21 55.86 -2.97
C ALA A 77 -4.47 56.43 -2.30
N GLY A 78 -5.06 57.47 -2.89
CA GLY A 78 -6.23 58.16 -2.33
C GLY A 78 -7.48 57.28 -2.16
N ASP A 79 -7.56 56.18 -2.92
CA ASP A 79 -8.60 55.14 -2.81
C ASP A 79 -8.24 54.01 -1.83
N GLY A 80 -7.09 54.11 -1.15
CA GLY A 80 -6.58 53.09 -0.24
C GLY A 80 -5.82 51.95 -0.92
N SER A 81 -5.64 51.97 -2.24
CA SER A 81 -4.87 50.94 -2.95
C SER A 81 -3.37 51.06 -2.70
N LEU A 82 -2.69 49.91 -2.68
CA LEU A 82 -1.24 49.79 -2.53
C LEU A 82 -0.66 49.33 -3.85
N ALA A 83 0.48 49.89 -4.28
CA ALA A 83 1.17 49.50 -5.50
C ALA A 83 2.67 49.33 -5.25
N LEU A 84 3.23 48.20 -5.70
CA LEU A 84 4.64 47.86 -5.61
C LEU A 84 5.16 47.49 -7.02
N SER A 85 5.99 48.35 -7.61
CA SER A 85 6.65 48.09 -8.90
C SER A 85 8.08 47.64 -8.68
N ARG A 86 8.43 46.44 -9.14
CA ARG A 86 9.82 45.96 -9.20
C ARG A 86 9.96 44.75 -10.12
N PRO A 87 11.17 44.43 -10.59
CA PRO A 87 11.48 43.10 -11.11
C PRO A 87 11.66 42.08 -9.99
N PHE A 88 11.30 40.83 -10.25
CA PHE A 88 11.53 39.67 -9.39
C PHE A 88 12.47 38.68 -10.07
N ALA A 89 13.40 38.08 -9.33
CA ALA A 89 14.23 37.00 -9.86
C ALA A 89 13.36 35.78 -10.21
N ARG A 90 13.90 34.77 -10.91
CA ARG A 90 13.15 33.52 -11.11
C ARG A 90 13.06 32.78 -9.78
N GLY A 91 11.87 32.31 -9.42
CA GLY A 91 11.63 31.53 -8.20
C GLY A 91 10.35 31.95 -7.48
N TYR A 92 10.24 31.54 -6.22
CA TYR A 92 9.18 31.96 -5.30
C TYR A 92 9.64 33.16 -4.47
N HIS A 93 8.75 34.11 -4.29
CA HIS A 93 8.93 35.27 -3.43
C HIS A 93 7.73 35.44 -2.52
N GLU A 94 7.94 36.00 -1.33
CA GLU A 94 6.88 36.36 -0.40
C GLU A 94 6.93 37.86 -0.10
N VAL A 95 5.81 38.56 -0.34
CA VAL A 95 5.64 39.97 -0.02
C VAL A 95 4.88 40.09 1.29
N GLU A 96 5.53 40.64 2.29
CA GLU A 96 5.03 40.82 3.65
C GLU A 96 4.74 42.31 3.93
N PHE A 97 3.60 42.59 4.55
CA PHE A 97 3.26 43.87 5.15
C PHE A 97 3.16 43.69 6.68
N PRO A 98 4.27 43.85 7.42
CA PRO A 98 4.34 43.40 8.82
C PRO A 98 3.32 44.10 9.74
N SER A 99 3.09 45.41 9.53
CA SER A 99 2.11 46.18 10.32
C SER A 99 0.67 45.71 10.09
N LEU A 100 0.39 45.09 8.95
CA LEU A 100 -0.91 44.54 8.59
C LEU A 100 -1.01 43.04 8.88
N LYS A 101 0.10 42.36 9.24
CA LYS A 101 0.14 40.89 9.36
C LYS A 101 -0.38 40.20 8.09
N ARG A 102 0.09 40.66 6.93
CA ARG A 102 -0.32 40.15 5.61
C ARG A 102 0.87 39.68 4.82
N HIS A 103 0.71 38.54 4.17
CA HIS A 103 1.73 37.85 3.39
C HIS A 103 1.11 37.40 2.08
N PHE A 104 1.84 37.57 0.98
CA PHE A 104 1.41 37.14 -0.35
C PHE A 104 2.56 36.43 -1.02
N GLY A 105 2.36 35.16 -1.40
CA GLY A 105 3.28 34.43 -2.25
C GLY A 105 3.15 34.84 -3.71
N LEU A 106 4.28 34.75 -4.41
CA LEU A 106 4.44 35.08 -5.82
C LEU A 106 5.38 34.06 -6.49
N ILE A 107 4.95 33.50 -7.61
CA ILE A 107 5.76 32.64 -8.48
C ILE A 107 6.27 33.48 -9.65
N ALA A 108 7.54 33.85 -9.62
CA ALA A 108 8.21 34.50 -10.73
C ALA A 108 8.74 33.44 -11.71
N ALA A 109 7.86 33.02 -12.61
CA ALA A 109 8.17 32.10 -13.71
C ALA A 109 7.15 32.29 -14.84
N PRO A 110 7.57 32.17 -16.12
CA PRO A 110 6.65 32.29 -17.25
C PRO A 110 5.50 31.31 -17.13
N ALA A 111 4.34 31.64 -17.71
CA ALA A 111 3.27 30.65 -17.84
C ALA A 111 3.77 29.42 -18.60
N PHE A 112 3.30 28.23 -18.21
CA PHE A 112 3.66 27.00 -18.90
C PHE A 112 3.25 27.10 -20.38
N ALA A 113 4.17 26.72 -21.26
CA ALA A 113 3.98 26.73 -22.70
C ALA A 113 4.21 25.32 -23.25
N GLY A 114 3.38 24.91 -24.19
CA GLY A 114 3.44 23.58 -24.82
C GLY A 114 2.24 22.71 -24.46
N LYS A 115 2.34 21.41 -24.79
CA LYS A 115 1.30 20.43 -24.49
C LYS A 115 1.40 20.05 -23.02
N ALA A 116 0.32 20.24 -22.27
CA ALA A 116 0.25 19.78 -20.89
C ALA A 116 0.46 18.26 -20.83
N ASP A 117 1.32 17.82 -19.92
CA ASP A 117 1.60 16.41 -19.70
C ASP A 117 0.51 15.82 -18.78
N PRO A 118 -0.30 14.87 -19.26
CA PRO A 118 -1.41 14.33 -18.50
C PRO A 118 -1.02 13.74 -17.14
N PHE A 119 0.25 13.34 -16.95
CA PHE A 119 0.75 12.88 -15.65
C PHE A 119 0.53 13.92 -14.53
N PHE A 120 0.72 15.20 -14.82
CA PHE A 120 0.64 16.26 -13.83
C PHE A 120 -0.80 16.75 -13.66
N ALA A 121 -1.44 16.32 -12.58
CA ALA A 121 -2.79 16.71 -12.20
C ALA A 121 -2.78 17.42 -10.83
N ILE A 122 -3.93 17.77 -10.27
CA ILE A 122 -4.02 18.27 -8.88
C ILE A 122 -5.40 18.01 -8.29
N ASP A 123 -5.48 17.72 -7.00
CA ASP A 123 -6.75 17.77 -6.27
C ASP A 123 -7.08 19.21 -5.90
N ALA A 124 -8.29 19.66 -6.24
CA ALA A 124 -8.70 21.02 -5.99
C ALA A 124 -9.93 21.12 -5.08
N GLY A 125 -10.95 20.27 -5.28
CA GLY A 125 -12.17 20.29 -4.47
C GLY A 125 -12.82 21.68 -4.37
N LEU A 126 -12.66 22.53 -5.39
CA LEU A 126 -13.09 23.93 -5.37
C LEU A 126 -14.61 24.05 -5.25
N THR A 127 -15.35 23.02 -5.65
CA THR A 127 -16.80 22.93 -5.45
C THR A 127 -17.18 23.12 -3.96
N TRP A 128 -16.35 22.60 -3.04
CA TRP A 128 -16.65 22.58 -1.59
C TRP A 128 -15.78 23.51 -0.77
N LEU A 129 -14.50 23.63 -1.12
CA LEU A 129 -13.48 24.28 -0.29
C LEU A 129 -13.37 25.78 -0.54
N THR A 130 -13.86 26.27 -1.67
CA THR A 130 -13.67 27.67 -2.06
C THR A 130 -15.01 28.34 -2.37
N PRO A 131 -15.62 29.05 -1.39
CA PRO A 131 -16.92 29.69 -1.60
C PRO A 131 -16.87 30.91 -2.52
N GLU A 132 -15.72 31.58 -2.64
CA GLU A 132 -15.58 32.82 -3.40
C GLU A 132 -15.23 32.58 -4.89
N ASP A 133 -16.11 33.01 -5.79
CA ASP A 133 -15.94 32.88 -7.25
C ASP A 133 -14.65 33.50 -7.77
N ARG A 134 -14.26 34.64 -7.21
CA ARG A 134 -13.02 35.35 -7.56
C ARG A 134 -11.80 34.46 -7.29
N VAL A 135 -11.74 33.86 -6.10
CA VAL A 135 -10.65 32.96 -5.70
C VAL A 135 -10.66 31.70 -6.56
N ARG A 136 -11.84 31.10 -6.80
CA ARG A 136 -11.97 29.95 -7.72
C ARG A 136 -11.41 30.27 -9.10
N GLY A 137 -11.80 31.40 -9.70
CA GLY A 137 -11.30 31.83 -11.00
C GLY A 137 -9.79 32.02 -11.04
N ALA A 138 -9.20 32.58 -9.97
CA ALA A 138 -7.75 32.73 -9.84
C ALA A 138 -7.03 31.39 -9.74
N LEU A 139 -7.53 30.45 -8.94
CA LEU A 139 -6.95 29.11 -8.77
C LEU A 139 -7.01 28.28 -10.07
N ILE A 140 -8.12 28.38 -10.81
CA ILE A 140 -8.27 27.73 -12.13
C ILE A 140 -7.24 28.30 -13.12
N ALA A 141 -7.07 29.61 -13.14
CA ALA A 141 -6.09 30.26 -14.00
C ALA A 141 -4.65 29.86 -13.61
N GLU A 142 -4.32 29.85 -12.32
CA GLU A 142 -3.00 29.46 -11.84
C GLU A 142 -2.71 27.99 -12.15
N ALA A 143 -3.68 27.08 -11.97
CA ALA A 143 -3.51 25.67 -12.31
C ALA A 143 -3.12 25.49 -13.79
N ARG A 144 -3.85 26.17 -14.69
CA ARG A 144 -3.52 26.19 -16.12
C ARG A 144 -2.13 26.75 -16.39
N ASP A 145 -1.79 27.88 -15.77
CA ASP A 145 -0.52 28.58 -16.00
C ASP A 145 0.69 27.83 -15.37
N CYS A 146 0.46 26.94 -14.42
CA CYS A 146 1.44 25.97 -13.91
C CYS A 146 1.69 24.80 -14.88
N GLY A 147 0.81 24.54 -15.84
CA GLY A 147 0.87 23.40 -16.74
C GLY A 147 0.15 22.15 -16.23
N ILE A 148 -0.73 22.29 -15.24
CA ILE A 148 -1.57 21.18 -14.74
C ILE A 148 -2.54 20.76 -15.85
N ALA A 149 -2.63 19.45 -16.10
CA ALA A 149 -3.36 18.87 -17.20
C ALA A 149 -4.76 18.35 -16.84
N LEU A 150 -5.03 18.12 -15.54
CA LEU A 150 -6.26 17.49 -15.06
C LEU A 150 -6.54 17.94 -13.61
N ILE A 151 -7.80 18.20 -13.28
CA ILE A 151 -8.23 18.63 -11.94
C ILE A 151 -9.13 17.57 -11.31
N ARG A 152 -8.85 17.14 -10.09
CA ARG A 152 -9.77 16.27 -9.34
C ARG A 152 -10.78 17.12 -8.55
N GLU A 153 -12.06 16.90 -8.83
CA GLU A 153 -13.21 17.60 -8.24
C GLU A 153 -14.22 16.63 -7.63
N ARG A 154 -15.03 17.18 -6.73
CA ARG A 154 -16.06 16.42 -6.02
C ARG A 154 -17.45 16.99 -6.33
N LEU A 155 -18.42 16.10 -6.50
CA LEU A 155 -19.84 16.42 -6.57
C LEU A 155 -20.56 15.79 -5.39
N ARG A 156 -21.68 16.40 -4.98
CA ARG A 156 -22.64 15.79 -4.05
C ARG A 156 -23.79 15.24 -4.86
N TRP A 157 -23.85 13.93 -5.07
CA TRP A 157 -24.83 13.33 -5.98
C TRP A 157 -26.25 13.62 -5.48
N ALA A 158 -26.49 13.57 -4.17
CA ALA A 158 -27.76 13.92 -3.57
C ALA A 158 -28.18 15.39 -3.80
N ALA A 159 -27.23 16.30 -4.01
CA ALA A 159 -27.52 17.69 -4.35
C ALA A 159 -27.82 17.86 -5.84
N ILE A 160 -27.16 17.07 -6.70
CA ILE A 160 -27.36 17.10 -8.15
C ILE A 160 -28.69 16.48 -8.55
N GLU A 161 -29.15 15.44 -7.86
CA GLU A 161 -30.44 14.81 -8.13
C GLU A 161 -31.19 14.55 -6.81
N PRO A 162 -31.83 15.57 -6.22
CA PRO A 162 -32.52 15.43 -4.94
C PRO A 162 -33.81 14.61 -5.06
N GLU A 163 -34.42 14.57 -6.24
CA GLU A 163 -35.60 13.77 -6.58
C GLU A 163 -35.31 12.92 -7.82
N LYS A 164 -35.73 11.66 -7.82
CA LYS A 164 -35.50 10.70 -8.93
C LYS A 164 -36.00 11.28 -10.26
N GLY A 165 -35.13 11.35 -11.25
CA GLY A 165 -35.38 11.89 -12.58
C GLY A 165 -35.49 13.42 -12.66
N ARG A 166 -35.11 14.15 -11.61
CA ARG A 166 -35.24 15.62 -11.52
C ARG A 166 -33.91 16.27 -11.10
N PRO A 167 -32.93 16.37 -12.02
CA PRO A 167 -31.65 16.95 -11.70
C PRO A 167 -31.74 18.45 -11.41
N SER A 168 -30.96 18.91 -10.45
CA SER A 168 -30.75 20.29 -10.06
C SER A 168 -29.27 20.64 -10.20
N TRP A 169 -28.83 20.74 -11.46
CA TRP A 169 -27.42 20.84 -11.86
C TRP A 169 -26.60 21.90 -11.11
N ASP A 170 -27.24 23.01 -10.75
CA ASP A 170 -26.58 24.15 -10.11
C ASP A 170 -27.32 24.62 -8.84
N ARG A 171 -27.99 23.70 -8.13
CA ARG A 171 -28.78 24.02 -6.92
C ARG A 171 -28.01 24.87 -5.90
N ASP A 172 -26.74 24.53 -5.71
CA ASP A 172 -25.85 25.20 -4.78
C ASP A 172 -25.06 26.36 -5.41
N GLY A 173 -25.40 26.75 -6.65
CA GLY A 173 -24.74 27.78 -7.47
C GLY A 173 -23.29 27.50 -7.82
N ARG A 174 -22.84 26.25 -7.63
CA ARG A 174 -21.42 25.89 -7.59
C ARG A 174 -21.04 24.78 -8.53
N ALA A 175 -21.87 23.76 -8.75
CA ALA A 175 -21.44 22.56 -9.46
C ALA A 175 -21.32 22.82 -10.97
N ASP A 176 -22.40 23.20 -11.63
CA ASP A 176 -22.46 23.39 -13.08
C ASP A 176 -21.68 24.64 -13.53
N ALA A 177 -21.78 25.73 -12.76
CA ALA A 177 -21.02 26.96 -13.03
C ALA A 177 -19.50 26.73 -12.99
N LEU A 178 -19.00 25.92 -12.05
CA LEU A 178 -17.58 25.62 -11.91
C LEU A 178 -17.06 24.71 -13.03
N ARG A 179 -17.80 23.66 -13.39
CA ARG A 179 -17.45 22.76 -14.52
C ARG A 179 -17.35 23.53 -15.83
N ARG A 180 -18.27 24.48 -16.09
CA ARG A 180 -18.14 25.42 -17.21
C ARG A 180 -16.88 26.29 -17.14
N SER A 181 -16.45 26.71 -15.95
CA SER A 181 -15.21 27.50 -15.79
C SER A 181 -13.96 26.69 -16.12
N TYR A 182 -13.91 25.42 -15.71
CA TYR A 182 -12.85 24.50 -16.10
C TYR A 182 -12.81 24.26 -17.62
N CYS A 183 -13.97 24.02 -18.25
CA CYS A 183 -14.06 23.87 -19.71
C CYS A 183 -13.53 25.11 -20.45
N ARG A 184 -13.89 26.33 -20.01
CA ARG A 184 -13.36 27.57 -20.59
C ARG A 184 -11.85 27.73 -20.41
N ALA A 185 -11.29 27.18 -19.34
CA ALA A 185 -9.86 27.18 -19.08
C ALA A 185 -9.10 26.07 -19.83
N GLY A 186 -9.81 25.14 -20.49
CA GLY A 186 -9.21 23.98 -21.14
C GLY A 186 -8.69 22.93 -20.15
N LEU A 187 -9.25 22.90 -18.94
CA LEU A 187 -8.86 21.96 -17.88
C LEU A 187 -9.93 20.87 -17.76
N PRO A 188 -9.64 19.61 -18.16
CA PRO A 188 -10.55 18.50 -17.91
C PRO A 188 -10.61 18.15 -16.42
N ILE A 189 -11.66 17.42 -16.04
CA ILE A 189 -11.95 17.08 -14.65
C ILE A 189 -11.89 15.56 -14.43
N LEU A 190 -11.18 15.11 -13.39
CA LEU A 190 -11.44 13.82 -12.75
C LEU A 190 -12.58 14.03 -11.74
N GLU A 191 -13.76 13.55 -12.08
CA GLU A 191 -14.97 13.76 -11.29
C GLU A 191 -15.20 12.61 -10.32
N LEU A 192 -15.65 12.89 -9.09
CA LEU A 192 -16.08 11.86 -8.15
C LEU A 192 -17.28 12.28 -7.30
N ALA A 193 -18.02 11.27 -6.83
CA ALA A 193 -19.08 11.40 -5.83
C ALA A 193 -18.94 10.26 -4.81
N HIS A 194 -19.18 10.53 -3.54
CA HIS A 194 -19.13 9.51 -2.47
C HIS A 194 -20.36 9.57 -1.54
N ASP A 195 -21.49 9.99 -2.10
CA ASP A 195 -22.79 9.99 -1.44
C ASP A 195 -23.86 9.47 -2.41
N ALA A 196 -25.01 9.05 -1.87
CA ALA A 196 -26.18 8.65 -2.65
C ALA A 196 -27.43 9.44 -2.23
N PRO A 197 -28.29 9.84 -3.19
CA PRO A 197 -29.55 10.50 -2.90
C PRO A 197 -30.51 9.60 -2.14
N GLU A 198 -31.38 10.19 -1.33
CA GLU A 198 -32.35 9.46 -0.50
C GLU A 198 -33.31 8.59 -1.35
N TRP A 199 -33.71 9.07 -2.53
CA TRP A 199 -34.61 8.33 -3.42
C TRP A 199 -34.02 7.03 -3.95
N ALA A 200 -32.69 6.88 -3.97
CA ALA A 200 -32.04 5.64 -4.39
C ALA A 200 -32.13 4.55 -3.31
N GLY A 201 -32.63 4.89 -2.11
CA GLY A 201 -32.51 4.06 -0.91
C GLY A 201 -31.05 3.88 -0.51
N ARG A 202 -30.81 3.29 0.66
CA ARG A 202 -29.46 2.99 1.14
C ARG A 202 -29.34 1.57 1.65
N TRP A 203 -28.25 0.91 1.26
CA TRP A 203 -27.76 -0.32 1.86
C TRP A 203 -26.37 -0.03 2.42
N GLY A 204 -26.31 0.20 3.73
CA GLY A 204 -25.15 0.88 4.31
C GLY A 204 -25.05 2.32 3.80
N VAL A 205 -23.91 2.64 3.18
CA VAL A 205 -23.69 3.95 2.54
C VAL A 205 -23.98 3.95 1.04
N TYR A 206 -24.10 2.77 0.42
CA TYR A 206 -24.28 2.61 -1.02
C TYR A 206 -25.76 2.65 -1.44
N PRO A 207 -26.08 3.02 -2.69
CA PRO A 207 -27.46 3.08 -3.16
C PRO A 207 -28.12 1.69 -3.22
N PHE A 208 -29.39 1.60 -2.82
CA PHE A 208 -30.14 0.35 -2.87
C PHE A 208 -30.65 0.03 -4.30
N ASP A 209 -31.18 1.01 -5.02
CA ASP A 209 -31.72 0.87 -6.38
C ASP A 209 -30.62 1.07 -7.43
N LEU A 210 -29.94 -0.02 -7.83
CA LEU A 210 -28.84 0.03 -8.80
C LEU A 210 -29.31 0.31 -10.23
N ALA A 211 -30.55 -0.05 -10.59
CA ALA A 211 -31.13 0.26 -11.90
C ALA A 211 -31.32 1.78 -12.05
N ALA A 212 -31.91 2.43 -11.04
CA ALA A 212 -32.04 3.87 -11.02
C ALA A 212 -30.70 4.60 -10.84
N THR A 213 -29.75 3.99 -10.14
CA THR A 213 -28.37 4.49 -10.06
C THR A 213 -27.74 4.56 -11.45
N ALA A 214 -27.83 3.48 -12.25
CA ALA A 214 -27.29 3.45 -13.60
C ALA A 214 -27.93 4.54 -14.50
N GLU A 215 -29.25 4.72 -14.42
CA GLU A 215 -29.93 5.75 -15.22
C GLU A 215 -29.57 7.18 -14.76
N SER A 216 -29.45 7.43 -13.46
CA SER A 216 -28.95 8.70 -12.93
C SER A 216 -27.56 9.02 -13.47
N TRP A 217 -26.61 8.09 -13.35
CA TRP A 217 -25.24 8.28 -13.83
C TRP A 217 -25.16 8.40 -15.35
N ARG A 218 -26.10 7.81 -16.09
CA ARG A 218 -26.28 8.03 -17.52
C ARG A 218 -26.67 9.48 -17.81
N GLU A 219 -27.65 10.05 -17.10
CA GLU A 219 -28.07 11.44 -17.29
C GLU A 219 -26.98 12.44 -16.88
N ILE A 220 -26.29 12.20 -15.75
CA ILE A 220 -25.14 13.00 -15.33
C ILE A 220 -24.03 12.91 -16.39
N GLY A 221 -23.76 11.71 -16.92
CA GLY A 221 -22.77 11.48 -17.97
C GLY A 221 -23.09 12.21 -19.28
N LYS A 222 -24.36 12.26 -19.70
CA LYS A 222 -24.78 13.07 -20.86
C LYS A 222 -24.54 14.56 -20.68
N HIS A 223 -24.74 15.07 -19.45
CA HIS A 223 -24.63 16.49 -19.15
C HIS A 223 -23.17 16.96 -18.98
N TRP A 224 -22.35 16.21 -18.25
CA TRP A 224 -20.97 16.62 -17.92
C TRP A 224 -19.85 15.79 -18.57
N GLY A 225 -20.17 14.69 -19.27
CA GLY A 225 -19.19 13.86 -19.98
C GLY A 225 -18.16 14.63 -20.81
N PRO A 226 -18.53 15.68 -21.58
CA PRO A 226 -17.59 16.49 -22.34
C PRO A 226 -16.56 17.27 -21.51
N ALA A 227 -16.80 17.48 -20.22
CA ALA A 227 -15.89 18.19 -19.31
C ALA A 227 -14.87 17.26 -18.62
N TRP A 228 -15.07 15.94 -18.71
CA TRP A 228 -14.32 14.98 -17.92
C TRP A 228 -13.07 14.45 -18.63
N GLY A 229 -11.99 14.34 -17.87
CA GLY A 229 -10.79 13.56 -18.18
C GLY A 229 -10.74 12.19 -17.48
N GLY A 230 -11.70 11.93 -16.59
CA GLY A 230 -11.96 10.64 -15.95
C GLY A 230 -13.14 10.73 -14.97
N VAL A 231 -13.70 9.59 -14.59
CA VAL A 231 -14.71 9.50 -13.52
C VAL A 231 -14.25 8.48 -12.51
N GLU A 232 -14.04 8.92 -11.28
CA GLU A 232 -13.61 8.08 -10.18
C GLU A 232 -14.81 7.62 -9.34
N LEU A 233 -14.89 6.31 -9.11
CA LEU A 233 -16.04 5.68 -8.47
C LEU A 233 -15.85 5.68 -6.95
N TRP A 234 -16.63 6.53 -6.25
CA TRP A 234 -16.60 6.71 -4.79
C TRP A 234 -15.33 7.44 -4.27
N ASN A 235 -15.16 7.46 -2.95
CA ASN A 235 -13.93 7.92 -2.28
C ASN A 235 -13.63 6.99 -1.11
N GLU A 236 -12.43 6.40 -1.07
CA GLU A 236 -11.92 5.62 0.05
C GLU A 236 -12.92 4.58 0.61
N PRO A 237 -13.47 3.71 -0.25
CA PRO A 237 -14.47 2.73 0.16
C PRO A 237 -13.92 1.66 1.13
N ASP A 238 -12.59 1.58 1.30
CA ASP A 238 -11.91 0.67 2.20
C ASP A 238 -11.85 1.15 3.67
N ILE A 239 -12.26 2.39 3.94
CA ILE A 239 -12.31 2.97 5.30
C ILE A 239 -13.72 3.50 5.61
N GLN A 240 -13.86 4.38 6.61
CA GLN A 240 -15.16 4.89 7.08
C GLN A 240 -16.04 5.51 5.98
N PHE A 241 -15.47 5.98 4.87
CA PHE A 241 -16.25 6.51 3.74
C PHE A 241 -17.03 5.42 2.98
N GLY A 242 -16.60 4.16 3.07
CA GLY A 242 -17.37 2.98 2.65
C GLY A 242 -18.32 2.45 3.72
N GLY A 243 -18.45 3.13 4.87
CA GLY A 243 -19.27 2.70 6.00
C GLY A 243 -18.82 1.38 6.62
N ASP A 244 -17.54 1.03 6.48
CA ASP A 244 -16.95 -0.26 6.87
C ASP A 244 -17.59 -1.48 6.17
N TRP A 245 -18.21 -1.28 5.01
CA TRP A 245 -18.80 -2.37 4.23
C TRP A 245 -17.76 -3.09 3.35
N PRO A 246 -17.95 -4.38 3.06
CA PRO A 246 -17.08 -5.13 2.16
C PRO A 246 -17.13 -4.62 0.72
N ALA A 247 -16.07 -4.96 -0.03
CA ALA A 247 -15.86 -4.49 -1.39
C ALA A 247 -16.89 -4.99 -2.41
N ASP A 248 -17.66 -6.03 -2.11
CA ASP A 248 -18.74 -6.55 -2.96
C ASP A 248 -19.89 -5.54 -3.12
N GLN A 249 -20.19 -4.77 -2.08
CA GLN A 249 -21.19 -3.70 -2.10
C GLN A 249 -20.71 -2.50 -2.91
N TYR A 250 -19.45 -2.09 -2.70
CA TYR A 250 -18.80 -1.05 -3.51
C TYR A 250 -18.74 -1.46 -4.99
N ALA A 251 -18.35 -2.69 -5.27
CA ALA A 251 -18.28 -3.23 -6.63
C ALA A 251 -19.65 -3.21 -7.32
N ALA A 252 -20.72 -3.57 -6.63
CA ALA A 252 -22.07 -3.51 -7.20
C ALA A 252 -22.47 -2.09 -7.62
N PHE A 253 -22.24 -1.09 -6.76
CA PHE A 253 -22.41 0.32 -7.11
C PHE A 253 -21.55 0.72 -8.31
N GLY A 254 -20.25 0.44 -8.26
CA GLY A 254 -19.30 0.84 -9.29
C GLY A 254 -19.63 0.23 -10.65
N LYS A 255 -20.07 -1.03 -10.69
CA LYS A 255 -20.53 -1.73 -11.90
C LYS A 255 -21.77 -1.05 -12.50
N ALA A 256 -22.71 -0.60 -11.67
CA ALA A 256 -23.92 0.09 -12.12
C ALA A 256 -23.63 1.49 -12.66
N ALA A 257 -22.81 2.28 -11.94
CA ALA A 257 -22.39 3.61 -12.39
C ALA A 257 -21.57 3.53 -13.70
N SER A 258 -20.61 2.61 -13.78
CA SER A 258 -19.82 2.34 -15.00
C SER A 258 -20.72 1.98 -16.19
N TYR A 259 -21.72 1.12 -15.99
CA TYR A 259 -22.69 0.79 -17.04
C TYR A 259 -23.47 2.03 -17.52
N GLY A 260 -23.98 2.86 -16.60
CA GLY A 260 -24.70 4.09 -16.92
C GLY A 260 -23.86 5.08 -17.74
N LEU A 261 -22.61 5.30 -17.33
CA LEU A 261 -21.65 6.16 -18.03
C LEU A 261 -21.36 5.66 -19.45
N HIS A 262 -21.13 4.36 -19.62
CA HIS A 262 -20.94 3.77 -20.95
C HIS A 262 -22.20 3.87 -21.82
N ALA A 263 -23.38 3.67 -21.24
CA ALA A 263 -24.66 3.82 -21.95
C ALA A 263 -24.96 5.28 -22.36
N ALA A 264 -24.30 6.26 -21.74
CA ALA A 264 -24.32 7.66 -22.13
C ALA A 264 -23.30 8.01 -23.22
N GLY A 265 -22.40 7.10 -23.59
CA GLY A 265 -21.32 7.37 -24.54
C GLY A 265 -20.19 8.23 -23.95
N VAL A 266 -19.99 8.17 -22.64
CA VAL A 266 -18.87 8.87 -21.98
C VAL A 266 -17.55 8.24 -22.40
N GLU A 267 -16.68 9.04 -23.01
CA GLU A 267 -15.35 8.59 -23.47
C GLU A 267 -14.27 8.65 -22.38
N ALA A 268 -14.51 9.43 -21.33
CA ALA A 268 -13.59 9.56 -20.20
C ALA A 268 -13.42 8.19 -19.48
N PRO A 269 -12.20 7.82 -19.05
CA PRO A 269 -11.95 6.56 -18.37
C PRO A 269 -12.70 6.48 -17.03
N VAL A 270 -13.27 5.32 -16.73
CA VAL A 270 -13.77 5.00 -15.41
C VAL A 270 -12.60 4.50 -14.55
N VAL A 271 -12.44 5.11 -13.39
CA VAL A 271 -11.37 4.81 -12.44
C VAL A 271 -11.98 4.10 -11.24
N ALA A 272 -11.61 2.84 -11.07
CA ALA A 272 -11.96 2.06 -9.88
C ALA A 272 -10.88 2.21 -8.80
N GLY A 273 -11.16 1.72 -7.61
CA GLY A 273 -10.22 1.74 -6.49
C GLY A 273 -10.54 2.91 -5.56
N VAL A 274 -9.72 3.96 -5.61
CA VAL A 274 -9.76 5.09 -4.66
C VAL A 274 -9.36 4.68 -3.26
N ILE A 275 -8.42 3.75 -3.17
CA ILE A 275 -8.09 3.05 -1.92
C ILE A 275 -7.18 3.89 -1.04
N ALA A 276 -7.59 4.13 0.21
CA ALA A 276 -6.80 4.86 1.20
C ALA A 276 -5.60 4.04 1.70
N ASN A 277 -5.84 2.77 2.02
CA ASN A 277 -4.85 1.86 2.60
C ASN A 277 -4.70 0.60 1.76
N TYR A 278 -3.48 0.08 1.61
CA TYR A 278 -3.30 -1.23 0.97
C TYR A 278 -3.91 -2.33 1.86
N SER A 279 -5.12 -2.76 1.50
CA SER A 279 -5.97 -3.67 2.27
C SER A 279 -6.22 -4.96 1.46
N PRO A 280 -5.41 -6.02 1.63
CA PRO A 280 -5.45 -7.20 0.75
C PRO A 280 -6.83 -7.84 0.64
N ASP A 281 -7.55 -8.02 1.75
CA ASP A 281 -8.85 -8.69 1.73
C ASP A 281 -9.91 -7.88 0.96
N PHE A 282 -9.92 -6.57 1.15
CA PHE A 282 -10.82 -5.66 0.42
C PHE A 282 -10.48 -5.68 -1.07
N MET A 283 -9.20 -5.58 -1.42
CA MET A 283 -8.73 -5.53 -2.82
C MET A 283 -8.94 -6.87 -3.55
N GLU A 284 -8.69 -8.00 -2.90
CA GLU A 284 -8.99 -9.34 -3.44
C GLU A 284 -10.48 -9.51 -3.69
N THR A 285 -11.31 -9.11 -2.73
CA THR A 285 -12.77 -9.15 -2.87
C THR A 285 -13.23 -8.24 -4.00
N LEU A 286 -12.66 -7.04 -4.13
CA LEU A 286 -12.98 -6.09 -5.21
C LEU A 286 -12.70 -6.68 -6.59
N ALA A 287 -11.53 -7.30 -6.78
CA ALA A 287 -11.17 -7.97 -8.03
C ALA A 287 -12.07 -9.18 -8.31
N ALA A 288 -12.36 -9.99 -7.30
CA ALA A 288 -13.26 -11.14 -7.43
C ALA A 288 -14.68 -10.72 -7.85
N ASN A 289 -15.14 -9.52 -7.46
CA ASN A 289 -16.45 -8.96 -7.83
C ASN A 289 -16.51 -8.29 -9.21
N GLY A 290 -15.41 -8.30 -9.97
CA GLY A 290 -15.42 -7.90 -11.38
C GLY A 290 -15.37 -6.40 -11.65
N LEU A 291 -15.23 -5.53 -10.63
CA LEU A 291 -15.17 -4.08 -10.87
C LEU A 291 -13.91 -3.68 -11.61
N VAL A 292 -12.78 -4.32 -11.29
CA VAL A 292 -11.47 -4.04 -11.90
C VAL A 292 -11.53 -4.24 -13.43
N GLU A 293 -12.26 -5.25 -13.90
CA GLU A 293 -12.53 -5.52 -15.32
C GLU A 293 -13.46 -4.51 -16.01
N ARG A 294 -14.21 -3.71 -15.24
CA ARG A 294 -15.14 -2.69 -15.75
C ARG A 294 -14.60 -1.26 -15.60
N ALA A 295 -13.31 -1.13 -15.33
CA ALA A 295 -12.60 0.13 -15.21
C ALA A 295 -11.33 0.16 -16.06
N GLU A 296 -10.95 1.36 -16.49
CA GLU A 296 -9.79 1.64 -17.33
C GLU A 296 -8.55 2.02 -16.53
N ALA A 297 -8.70 2.38 -15.25
CA ALA A 297 -7.59 2.69 -14.36
C ALA A 297 -7.92 2.32 -12.90
N PHE A 298 -6.88 2.15 -12.09
CA PHE A 298 -6.98 1.94 -10.65
C PHE A 298 -6.36 3.12 -9.92
N SER A 299 -7.04 3.66 -8.92
CA SER A 299 -6.48 4.72 -8.08
C SER A 299 -6.23 4.30 -6.63
N PHE A 300 -5.24 4.93 -6.02
CA PHE A 300 -4.88 4.78 -4.60
C PHE A 300 -4.36 6.10 -4.05
N HIS A 301 -4.33 6.24 -2.72
CA HIS A 301 -3.86 7.45 -2.03
C HIS A 301 -2.54 7.23 -1.28
N ASP A 302 -1.76 8.29 -1.07
CA ASP A 302 -0.51 8.21 -0.32
C ASP A 302 -0.11 9.48 0.46
N TYR A 303 -0.03 9.35 1.79
CA TYR A 303 0.38 10.41 2.71
C TYR A 303 1.69 10.11 3.47
N GLY A 304 2.46 9.09 3.05
CA GLY A 304 3.77 8.75 3.62
C GLY A 304 4.91 9.65 3.10
N PRO A 305 6.17 9.43 3.49
CA PRO A 305 7.35 10.06 2.88
C PRO A 305 7.51 9.76 1.39
N ALA A 306 8.13 10.67 0.62
CA ALA A 306 8.36 10.47 -0.82
C ALA A 306 9.16 9.19 -1.15
N LEU A 307 10.17 8.85 -0.34
CA LEU A 307 11.05 7.68 -0.57
C LEU A 307 10.33 6.34 -0.46
N ASP A 308 9.21 6.28 0.28
CA ASP A 308 8.47 5.03 0.51
C ASP A 308 7.49 4.73 -0.63
N LEU A 309 7.24 5.72 -1.51
CA LEU A 309 6.27 5.61 -2.59
C LEU A 309 6.61 4.48 -3.58
N GLU A 310 7.89 4.19 -3.82
CA GLU A 310 8.33 3.08 -4.69
C GLU A 310 7.88 1.72 -4.15
N ALA A 311 7.98 1.50 -2.84
CA ALA A 311 7.55 0.26 -2.21
C ALA A 311 6.02 0.12 -2.29
N LYS A 312 5.29 1.20 -2.05
CA LYS A 312 3.83 1.22 -2.15
C LYS A 312 3.33 1.00 -3.57
N ALA A 313 3.89 1.70 -4.55
CA ALA A 313 3.56 1.52 -5.97
C ALA A 313 3.84 0.08 -6.44
N ALA A 314 4.92 -0.53 -5.96
CA ALA A 314 5.21 -1.93 -6.25
C ALA A 314 4.13 -2.88 -5.70
N ARG A 315 3.64 -2.68 -4.46
CA ARG A 315 2.56 -3.50 -3.89
C ARG A 315 1.30 -3.46 -4.76
N PHE A 316 0.88 -2.28 -5.21
CA PHE A 316 -0.28 -2.15 -6.11
C PHE A 316 -0.03 -2.80 -7.48
N ARG A 317 1.17 -2.66 -8.04
CA ARG A 317 1.52 -3.31 -9.32
C ARG A 317 1.55 -4.83 -9.20
N ASP A 318 2.07 -5.38 -8.11
CA ASP A 318 2.09 -6.83 -7.83
C ASP A 318 0.68 -7.38 -7.63
N TRP A 319 -0.18 -6.64 -6.93
CA TRP A 319 -1.59 -6.99 -6.84
C TRP A 319 -2.27 -6.97 -8.20
N LEU A 320 -2.07 -5.95 -9.02
CA LEU A 320 -2.63 -5.88 -10.38
C LEU A 320 -2.18 -7.06 -11.26
N ARG A 321 -0.92 -7.49 -11.15
CA ARG A 321 -0.42 -8.71 -11.81
C ARG A 321 -1.19 -9.94 -11.34
N THR A 322 -1.41 -10.08 -10.04
CA THR A 322 -2.14 -11.20 -9.44
C THR A 322 -3.63 -11.18 -9.82
N ALA A 323 -4.22 -9.99 -9.93
CA ALA A 323 -5.58 -9.77 -10.39
C ALA A 323 -5.75 -9.93 -11.92
N GLY A 324 -4.69 -10.27 -12.66
CA GLY A 324 -4.74 -10.51 -14.11
C GLY A 324 -4.79 -9.24 -14.96
N ARG A 325 -4.44 -8.08 -14.40
CA ARG A 325 -4.45 -6.76 -15.04
C ARG A 325 -3.12 -6.02 -14.87
N PRO A 326 -1.98 -6.66 -15.22
CA PRO A 326 -0.63 -6.18 -14.89
C PRO A 326 -0.33 -4.79 -15.45
N ASP A 327 -0.99 -4.42 -16.56
CA ASP A 327 -0.75 -3.22 -17.34
C ASP A 327 -1.77 -2.10 -17.07
N MET A 328 -2.74 -2.34 -16.18
CA MET A 328 -3.75 -1.34 -15.80
C MET A 328 -3.06 -0.07 -15.27
N PRO A 329 -3.42 1.12 -15.80
CA PRO A 329 -2.89 2.39 -15.31
C PRO A 329 -3.16 2.60 -13.81
N LEU A 330 -2.12 2.97 -13.06
CA LEU A 330 -2.22 3.39 -11.67
C LEU A 330 -2.31 4.91 -11.60
N TRP A 331 -3.28 5.45 -10.86
CA TRP A 331 -3.46 6.88 -10.64
C TRP A 331 -3.28 7.17 -9.14
N LEU A 332 -2.42 8.12 -8.79
CA LEU A 332 -2.24 8.58 -7.41
C LEU A 332 -3.13 9.81 -7.21
N THR A 333 -4.39 9.58 -6.84
CA THR A 333 -5.46 10.60 -6.88
C THR A 333 -5.55 11.49 -5.64
N GLU A 334 -4.89 11.10 -4.55
CA GLU A 334 -4.55 11.98 -3.44
C GLU A 334 -3.17 11.64 -2.89
N CYS A 335 -2.30 12.64 -2.75
CA CYS A 335 -1.09 12.52 -1.96
C CYS A 335 -0.65 13.88 -1.42
N GLY A 336 -0.10 13.93 -0.21
CA GLY A 336 0.24 15.23 0.37
C GLY A 336 1.29 15.18 1.47
N TRP A 337 1.73 16.37 1.87
CA TRP A 337 2.55 16.57 3.05
C TRP A 337 2.03 17.76 3.85
N PRO A 338 1.34 17.52 4.99
CA PRO A 338 0.66 18.57 5.73
C PRO A 338 1.62 19.47 6.51
N TRP A 339 1.13 20.64 6.88
CA TRP A 339 1.72 21.56 7.85
C TRP A 339 0.76 21.82 9.02
N THR A 340 1.23 22.45 10.09
CA THR A 340 0.46 22.62 11.33
C THR A 340 -0.75 23.53 11.15
N ARG A 341 -1.93 23.09 11.59
CA ARG A 341 -3.17 23.90 11.57
C ARG A 341 -3.08 25.14 12.47
N GLY A 342 -3.84 26.19 12.11
CA GLY A 342 -4.19 27.30 13.01
C GLY A 342 -3.64 28.67 12.58
N THR A 343 -2.82 28.70 11.53
CA THR A 343 -2.32 29.92 10.90
C THR A 343 -2.83 30.03 9.46
N GLU A 344 -2.78 31.26 8.91
CA GLU A 344 -3.17 31.52 7.52
C GLU A 344 -2.18 30.91 6.51
N ARG A 345 -0.92 30.76 6.92
CA ARG A 345 0.19 30.17 6.15
C ARG A 345 1.09 29.36 7.09
N ALA A 346 1.75 28.34 6.55
CA ALA A 346 2.76 27.57 7.26
C ALA A 346 3.97 28.44 7.68
N SER A 347 4.73 27.98 8.66
CA SER A 347 6.08 28.52 8.88
C SER A 347 6.95 28.26 7.65
N ALA A 348 7.98 29.08 7.41
CA ALA A 348 8.87 28.91 6.26
C ALA A 348 9.57 27.54 6.25
N GLU A 349 9.84 26.96 7.44
CA GLU A 349 10.43 25.64 7.57
C GLU A 349 9.44 24.53 7.14
N GLU A 350 8.22 24.54 7.66
CA GLU A 350 7.18 23.58 7.29
C GLU A 350 6.79 23.69 5.81
N ASP A 351 6.68 24.92 5.29
CA ASP A 351 6.35 25.18 3.88
C ASP A 351 7.43 24.61 2.95
N ARG A 352 8.71 24.80 3.27
CA ARG A 352 9.83 24.20 2.50
C ARG A 352 9.80 22.67 2.56
N LYS A 353 9.52 22.09 3.73
CA LYS A 353 9.42 20.63 3.87
C LYS A 353 8.26 20.08 3.05
N SER A 354 7.09 20.70 3.15
CA SER A 354 5.91 20.35 2.34
C SER A 354 6.20 20.46 0.85
N ALA A 355 6.89 21.53 0.42
CA ALA A 355 7.27 21.74 -0.97
C ALA A 355 8.23 20.67 -1.52
N ALA A 356 9.27 20.32 -0.75
CA ALA A 356 10.20 19.27 -1.14
C ALA A 356 9.51 17.90 -1.25
N GLU A 357 8.68 17.53 -0.27
CA GLU A 357 7.95 16.26 -0.26
C GLU A 357 6.94 16.14 -1.40
N ILE A 358 6.15 17.20 -1.66
CA ILE A 358 5.15 17.20 -2.75
C ILE A 358 5.84 17.02 -4.10
N ALA A 359 6.91 17.77 -4.37
CA ALA A 359 7.63 17.66 -5.63
C ALA A 359 8.39 16.33 -5.76
N ALA A 360 8.98 15.83 -4.67
CA ALA A 360 9.65 14.52 -4.63
C ALA A 360 8.66 13.36 -4.85
N LYS A 361 7.44 13.42 -4.31
CA LYS A 361 6.37 12.45 -4.60
C LYS A 361 5.99 12.43 -6.08
N ALA A 362 5.92 13.58 -6.74
CA ALA A 362 5.67 13.65 -8.17
C ALA A 362 6.80 12.98 -8.98
N ILE A 363 8.05 13.20 -8.58
CA ILE A 363 9.24 12.55 -9.17
C ILE A 363 9.17 11.03 -9.01
N GLU A 364 8.95 10.55 -7.79
CA GLU A 364 8.91 9.12 -7.49
C GLU A 364 7.71 8.43 -8.16
N ALA A 365 6.53 9.06 -8.18
CA ALA A 365 5.36 8.55 -8.88
C ALA A 365 5.64 8.39 -10.38
N ARG A 366 6.27 9.38 -11.01
CA ARG A 366 6.65 9.32 -12.44
C ARG A 366 7.65 8.21 -12.71
N ALA A 367 8.68 8.08 -11.87
CA ALA A 367 9.69 7.02 -11.97
C ALA A 367 9.06 5.62 -11.84
N CYS A 368 8.08 5.47 -10.95
CA CYS A 368 7.37 4.20 -10.71
C CYS A 368 6.25 3.90 -11.74
N GLY A 369 6.12 4.70 -12.81
CA GLY A 369 5.14 4.45 -13.87
C GLY A 369 3.69 4.73 -13.47
N VAL A 370 3.45 5.60 -12.48
CA VAL A 370 2.11 6.14 -12.20
C VAL A 370 1.68 6.99 -13.39
N ALA A 371 0.43 6.81 -13.85
CA ALA A 371 -0.07 7.45 -15.06
C ALA A 371 -0.60 8.87 -14.82
N ARG A 372 -1.11 9.16 -13.61
CA ARG A 372 -1.66 10.46 -13.20
C ARG A 372 -1.34 10.70 -11.72
N HIS A 373 -0.93 11.90 -11.37
CA HIS A 373 -0.49 12.29 -10.02
C HIS A 373 -1.21 13.56 -9.56
N PHE A 374 -1.87 13.49 -8.41
CA PHE A 374 -2.70 14.55 -7.87
C PHE A 374 -2.26 14.91 -6.44
N PRO A 375 -1.44 15.96 -6.26
CA PRO A 375 -1.17 16.45 -4.92
C PRO A 375 -2.44 17.03 -4.27
N PHE A 376 -2.59 16.74 -2.98
CA PHE A 376 -3.68 17.17 -2.11
C PHE A 376 -3.15 18.26 -1.17
N VAL A 377 -3.63 19.51 -1.24
CA VAL A 377 -4.72 20.03 -2.10
C VAL A 377 -4.46 21.48 -2.53
N LEU A 378 -4.99 21.90 -3.68
CA LEU A 378 -4.75 23.24 -4.24
C LEU A 378 -5.15 24.38 -3.29
N PRO A 379 -6.42 24.54 -2.87
CA PRO A 379 -6.82 25.62 -1.96
C PRO A 379 -6.39 25.36 -0.51
N PHE A 380 -6.46 26.39 0.32
CA PHE A 380 -6.35 26.26 1.77
C PHE A 380 -7.34 25.24 2.32
N TYR A 381 -6.84 24.27 3.11
CA TYR A 381 -7.69 23.23 3.68
C TYR A 381 -7.16 22.75 5.02
N GLU A 382 -7.94 22.97 6.08
CA GLU A 382 -7.68 22.45 7.42
C GLU A 382 -8.49 21.18 7.67
N GLU A 383 -7.81 20.15 8.15
CA GLU A 383 -8.43 18.89 8.57
C GLU A 383 -7.75 18.40 9.84
N ASN A 384 -8.54 18.13 10.89
CA ASN A 384 -8.03 17.73 12.20
C ASN A 384 -6.99 18.73 12.74
N ALA A 385 -5.75 18.27 12.98
CA ALA A 385 -4.62 19.08 13.43
C ALA A 385 -3.69 19.53 12.28
N LYS A 386 -4.07 19.25 11.02
CA LYS A 386 -3.25 19.43 9.83
C LYS A 386 -3.86 20.47 8.89
N ASN A 387 -3.03 21.07 8.05
CA ASN A 387 -3.43 21.82 6.88
C ASN A 387 -2.68 21.28 5.65
N PHE A 388 -3.39 21.10 4.54
CA PHE A 388 -2.86 20.51 3.29
C PHE A 388 -2.78 21.51 2.13
N GLY A 389 -3.19 22.75 2.35
CA GLY A 389 -3.30 23.73 1.27
C GLY A 389 -1.96 24.10 0.65
N MET A 390 -1.93 24.15 -0.68
CA MET A 390 -0.82 24.67 -1.48
C MET A 390 -0.96 26.16 -1.80
N THR A 391 -2.09 26.75 -1.40
CA THR A 391 -2.33 28.19 -1.32
C THR A 391 -2.86 28.58 0.06
N ASP A 392 -2.76 29.86 0.40
CA ASP A 392 -3.49 30.41 1.55
C ASP A 392 -4.99 30.58 1.26
N ARG A 393 -5.72 31.07 2.26
CA ARG A 393 -7.18 31.22 2.22
C ARG A 393 -7.66 32.19 1.13
N GLN A 394 -6.81 33.11 0.69
CA GLN A 394 -7.10 34.08 -0.37
C GLN A 394 -6.64 33.59 -1.75
N GLY A 395 -6.08 32.37 -1.84
CA GLY A 395 -5.59 31.77 -3.06
C GLY A 395 -4.17 32.16 -3.43
N SER A 396 -3.41 32.78 -2.52
CA SER A 396 -2.01 33.13 -2.77
C SER A 396 -1.11 31.89 -2.64
N PRO A 397 -0.23 31.60 -3.63
CA PRO A 397 0.56 30.38 -3.69
C PRO A 397 1.49 30.25 -2.49
N MET A 398 1.73 29.02 -2.05
CA MET A 398 2.79 28.66 -1.11
C MET A 398 3.99 28.07 -1.85
N ARG A 399 5.09 27.76 -1.14
CA ARG A 399 6.28 27.16 -1.75
C ARG A 399 5.97 25.81 -2.39
N SER A 400 5.01 25.07 -1.83
CA SER A 400 4.56 23.78 -2.39
C SER A 400 3.99 23.90 -3.79
N LEU A 401 3.18 24.93 -4.08
CA LEU A 401 2.69 25.17 -5.45
C LEU A 401 3.81 25.61 -6.39
N ALA A 402 4.75 26.43 -5.90
CA ALA A 402 5.92 26.82 -6.69
C ALA A 402 6.79 25.60 -7.05
N ALA A 403 7.05 24.72 -6.08
CA ALA A 403 7.87 23.53 -6.26
C ALA A 403 7.21 22.52 -7.21
N TYR A 404 5.90 22.31 -7.07
CA TYR A 404 5.16 21.46 -7.99
C TYR A 404 5.16 22.02 -9.42
N ALA A 405 4.96 23.34 -9.58
CA ALA A 405 5.01 23.99 -10.88
C ALA A 405 6.42 23.91 -11.53
N GLN A 406 7.49 23.88 -10.74
CA GLN A 406 8.83 23.63 -11.24
C GLN A 406 9.04 22.18 -11.65
N ALA A 407 8.55 21.21 -10.88
CA ALA A 407 8.59 19.79 -11.27
C ALA A 407 7.89 19.56 -12.62
N ILE A 408 6.74 20.22 -12.85
CA ILE A 408 6.05 20.21 -14.15
C ILE A 408 6.97 20.75 -15.25
N ARG A 409 7.54 21.94 -15.08
CA ARG A 409 8.43 22.55 -16.08
C ARG A 409 9.66 21.72 -16.39
N ALA A 410 10.24 21.09 -15.36
CA ALA A 410 11.46 20.31 -15.51
C ALA A 410 11.24 18.96 -16.18
N LEU A 411 10.05 18.35 -16.00
CA LEU A 411 9.83 16.94 -16.33
C LEU A 411 8.72 16.69 -17.35
N ALA A 412 7.86 17.67 -17.66
CA ALA A 412 6.76 17.47 -18.62
C ALA A 412 7.30 16.94 -19.96
N GLY A 413 6.73 15.81 -20.41
CA GLY A 413 7.14 15.12 -21.63
C GLY A 413 8.41 14.25 -21.53
N LEU A 414 9.12 14.25 -20.41
CA LEU A 414 10.34 13.43 -20.24
C LEU A 414 10.03 12.03 -19.69
N GLU A 415 10.68 11.00 -20.18
CA GLU A 415 10.54 9.66 -19.61
C GLU A 415 11.58 9.39 -18.54
N TYR A 416 11.23 8.56 -17.55
CA TYR A 416 12.23 8.03 -16.62
C TYR A 416 13.22 7.13 -17.38
N LEU A 417 14.53 7.38 -17.20
CA LEU A 417 15.61 6.66 -17.88
C LEU A 417 16.34 5.67 -16.96
N GLY A 418 16.23 5.85 -15.65
CA GLY A 418 16.98 5.07 -14.66
C GLY A 418 17.47 5.93 -13.50
N ASP A 419 18.24 5.32 -12.61
CA ASP A 419 18.86 5.99 -11.47
C ASP A 419 20.28 6.40 -11.79
N LEU A 420 20.70 7.56 -11.27
CA LEU A 420 22.10 7.93 -11.30
C LEU A 420 22.79 7.27 -10.11
N LYS A 421 23.80 6.43 -10.38
CA LYS A 421 24.68 5.86 -9.35
C LYS A 421 25.47 6.97 -8.70
N LEU A 422 24.99 7.41 -7.53
CA LEU A 422 25.55 8.52 -6.78
C LEU A 422 25.36 8.26 -5.29
N GLU A 423 26.46 8.28 -4.54
CA GLU A 423 26.46 8.12 -3.09
C GLU A 423 27.02 9.39 -2.45
N GLU A 424 26.13 10.27 -2.00
CA GLU A 424 26.48 11.53 -1.31
C GLU A 424 25.82 11.60 0.07
N PRO A 425 26.53 12.01 1.14
CA PRO A 425 25.98 12.04 2.49
C PRO A 425 24.74 12.93 2.65
N GLY A 426 23.56 12.31 2.82
CA GLY A 426 22.27 13.00 2.99
C GLY A 426 21.50 13.23 1.70
N LEU A 427 22.01 12.73 0.57
CA LEU A 427 21.20 12.54 -0.63
C LEU A 427 20.36 11.26 -0.45
N GLY A 428 19.04 11.38 -0.56
CA GLY A 428 18.13 10.24 -0.46
C GLY A 428 17.96 9.53 -1.80
N ARG A 429 17.85 10.29 -2.91
CA ARG A 429 17.55 9.72 -4.23
C ARG A 429 18.02 10.59 -5.38
N ALA A 430 18.45 9.95 -6.47
CA ALA A 430 18.85 10.58 -7.72
C ALA A 430 18.22 9.87 -8.93
N ARG A 431 17.14 10.44 -9.47
CA ARG A 431 16.44 9.91 -10.65
C ARG A 431 16.86 10.67 -11.91
N VAL A 432 16.91 9.98 -13.04
CA VAL A 432 17.19 10.58 -14.35
C VAL A 432 15.96 10.50 -15.24
N PHE A 433 15.55 11.64 -15.77
CA PHE A 433 14.49 11.74 -16.78
C PHE A 433 15.04 12.34 -18.06
N GLY A 434 14.50 11.95 -19.20
CA GLY A 434 14.91 12.54 -20.45
C GLY A 434 14.12 12.05 -21.66
N ASP A 435 14.47 12.65 -22.79
CA ASP A 435 14.01 12.28 -24.12
C ASP A 435 15.22 12.17 -25.06
N GLY A 436 14.99 12.06 -26.38
CA GLY A 436 16.07 11.98 -27.37
C GLY A 436 17.05 13.16 -27.40
N SER A 437 16.75 14.27 -26.70
CA SER A 437 17.47 15.54 -26.76
C SER A 437 17.90 16.11 -25.39
N THR A 438 17.13 15.83 -24.33
CA THR A 438 17.27 16.46 -23.01
C THR A 438 17.40 15.40 -21.92
N ALA A 439 18.25 15.64 -20.94
CA ALA A 439 18.29 14.86 -19.71
C ALA A 439 18.31 15.77 -18.46
N VAL A 440 17.52 15.39 -17.46
CA VAL A 440 17.38 16.07 -16.17
C VAL A 440 17.62 15.05 -15.06
N VAL A 441 18.60 15.34 -14.20
CA VAL A 441 18.81 14.61 -12.95
C VAL A 441 18.04 15.32 -11.86
N THR A 442 17.11 14.62 -11.21
CA THR A 442 16.38 15.13 -10.05
C THR A 442 17.04 14.57 -8.78
N LEU A 443 17.38 15.46 -7.84
CA LEU A 443 18.12 15.12 -6.64
C LEU A 443 17.29 15.49 -5.43
N TYR A 444 16.89 14.48 -4.65
CA TYR A 444 16.12 14.67 -3.42
C TYR A 444 17.02 14.37 -2.21
N ALA A 445 17.17 15.38 -1.36
CA ALA A 445 18.00 15.37 -0.16
C ALA A 445 17.13 15.27 1.09
N THR A 446 17.53 14.42 2.04
CA THR A 446 16.78 14.18 3.28
C THR A 446 17.05 15.22 4.37
N LYS A 447 17.95 16.17 4.09
CA LYS A 447 18.31 17.29 4.96
C LYS A 447 18.66 18.52 4.12
N SER A 448 18.67 19.68 4.76
CA SER A 448 19.10 20.94 4.15
C SER A 448 20.61 21.00 3.91
N ASN A 449 21.02 21.85 2.97
CA ASN A 449 22.42 22.18 2.65
C ASN A 449 23.30 20.96 2.31
N VAL A 450 22.78 20.04 1.50
CA VAL A 450 23.55 18.89 1.02
C VAL A 450 24.44 19.31 -0.15
N LEU A 451 25.75 19.15 0.02
CA LEU A 451 26.70 19.28 -1.09
C LEU A 451 26.60 18.04 -1.97
N VAL A 452 26.44 18.25 -3.27
CA VAL A 452 26.38 17.19 -4.28
C VAL A 452 27.41 17.48 -5.36
N LYS A 453 28.08 16.43 -5.83
CA LYS A 453 28.94 16.48 -7.01
C LYS A 453 28.46 15.47 -8.05
N LEU A 454 28.43 15.87 -9.32
CA LEU A 454 28.08 14.98 -10.44
C LEU A 454 29.32 14.71 -11.31
N PRO A 455 30.36 14.02 -10.80
CA PRO A 455 31.71 14.08 -11.37
C PRO A 455 31.79 13.49 -12.77
N GLY A 456 32.02 14.30 -13.81
CA GLY A 456 32.10 13.85 -15.20
C GLY A 456 30.74 13.81 -15.90
N VAL A 457 29.69 14.39 -15.30
CA VAL A 457 28.41 14.65 -15.95
C VAL A 457 28.38 16.13 -16.29
N THR A 458 28.37 16.48 -17.56
CA THR A 458 28.39 17.89 -17.96
C THR A 458 27.07 18.58 -17.61
N ILE A 459 27.12 19.44 -16.60
CA ILE A 459 25.98 20.23 -16.13
C ILE A 459 25.84 21.50 -16.96
N SER A 460 24.68 21.70 -17.56
CA SER A 460 24.34 22.94 -18.27
C SER A 460 23.75 24.01 -17.34
N ARG A 461 22.88 23.60 -16.40
CA ARG A 461 22.35 24.44 -15.33
C ARG A 461 21.76 23.59 -14.21
N VAL A 462 21.65 24.19 -13.03
CA VAL A 462 20.95 23.62 -11.87
C VAL A 462 19.93 24.61 -11.36
N GLU A 463 18.73 24.13 -11.07
CA GLU A 463 17.66 24.91 -10.46
C GLU A 463 17.19 24.24 -9.16
N GLY A 464 16.83 25.04 -8.16
CA GLY A 464 16.27 24.58 -6.89
C GLY A 464 14.80 24.17 -7.02
N ALA A 465 14.18 23.84 -5.89
CA ALA A 465 12.80 23.36 -5.82
C ALA A 465 11.81 24.26 -6.55
N ASP A 466 11.95 25.59 -6.48
CA ASP A 466 11.06 26.60 -7.07
C ASP A 466 11.52 27.15 -8.44
N GLY A 467 12.59 26.59 -9.01
CA GLY A 467 13.16 27.02 -10.29
C GLY A 467 14.20 28.13 -10.21
N ARG A 468 14.60 28.57 -9.01
CA ARG A 468 15.70 29.52 -8.86
C ARG A 468 17.03 28.88 -9.27
N ALA A 469 17.91 29.65 -9.91
CA ALA A 469 19.22 29.13 -10.33
C ALA A 469 20.12 28.86 -9.11
N LEU A 470 20.73 27.67 -9.05
CA LEU A 470 21.74 27.33 -8.06
C LEU A 470 23.14 27.51 -8.65
N LYS A 471 24.08 27.98 -7.82
CA LYS A 471 25.47 28.17 -8.23
C LYS A 471 26.17 26.82 -8.34
N THR A 472 26.76 26.54 -9.49
CA THR A 472 27.64 25.40 -9.73
C THR A 472 29.11 25.83 -9.61
N GLY A 473 29.91 25.01 -8.94
CA GLY A 473 31.36 25.14 -8.89
C GLY A 473 32.04 24.60 -10.15
N ASP A 474 33.32 24.95 -10.33
CA ASP A 474 34.14 24.52 -11.48
C ASP A 474 34.32 22.99 -11.57
N ASP A 475 34.09 22.28 -10.47
CA ASP A 475 34.21 20.83 -10.35
C ASP A 475 32.85 20.10 -10.42
N GLU A 476 31.83 20.73 -10.99
CA GLU A 476 30.46 20.20 -11.12
C GLU A 476 29.78 19.92 -9.77
N SER A 477 30.19 20.65 -8.72
CA SER A 477 29.56 20.61 -7.40
C SER A 477 28.54 21.73 -7.20
N PHE A 478 27.53 21.48 -6.40
CA PHE A 478 26.56 22.50 -5.96
C PHE A 478 25.88 22.06 -4.66
N THR A 479 25.28 23.02 -3.97
CA THR A 479 24.55 22.76 -2.72
C THR A 479 23.05 22.71 -2.99
N ILE A 480 22.38 21.71 -2.46
CA ILE A 480 20.92 21.62 -2.35
C ILE A 480 20.50 22.23 -1.01
N PRO A 481 20.00 23.48 -0.97
CA PRO A 481 19.74 24.17 0.30
C PRO A 481 18.51 23.61 1.03
N ASP A 482 17.51 23.14 0.30
CA ASP A 482 16.12 23.01 0.75
C ASP A 482 15.45 21.68 0.34
N GLY A 483 16.26 20.65 0.09
CA GLY A 483 15.79 19.27 -0.10
C GLY A 483 15.57 18.83 -1.54
N LEU A 484 15.55 19.73 -2.54
CA LEU A 484 15.34 19.32 -3.94
C LEU A 484 16.10 20.19 -4.95
N ALA A 485 16.70 19.55 -5.95
CA ALA A 485 17.31 20.22 -7.10
C ALA A 485 17.07 19.46 -8.42
N PHE A 486 17.07 20.23 -9.52
CA PHE A 486 16.97 19.74 -10.89
C PHE A 486 18.23 20.16 -11.66
N ALA A 487 19.00 19.21 -12.17
CA ALA A 487 20.21 19.46 -12.95
C ALA A 487 20.00 19.02 -14.41
N TRP A 488 20.11 19.97 -15.35
CA TRP A 488 20.07 19.67 -16.78
C TRP A 488 21.46 19.32 -17.25
N VAL A 489 21.60 18.15 -17.85
CA VAL A 489 22.91 17.56 -18.18
C VAL A 489 22.95 17.06 -19.61
N ASP A 490 24.16 16.95 -20.16
CA ASP A 490 24.35 16.28 -21.44
C ASP A 490 24.12 14.77 -21.28
N ARG A 491 23.10 14.25 -21.96
CA ARG A 491 22.71 12.84 -21.95
C ARG A 491 23.87 11.92 -22.36
N GLY A 492 24.77 12.37 -23.25
CA GLY A 492 25.91 11.57 -23.70
C GLY A 492 26.94 11.27 -22.61
N THR A 493 26.89 11.98 -21.48
CA THR A 493 27.92 11.92 -20.44
C THR A 493 27.69 10.85 -19.38
N PHE A 494 26.49 10.25 -19.27
CA PHE A 494 26.19 9.33 -18.17
C PHE A 494 27.09 8.08 -18.13
N GLY A 495 27.35 7.44 -19.27
CA GLY A 495 28.09 6.16 -19.34
C GLY A 495 27.46 5.08 -18.44
N ASP A 496 28.30 4.30 -17.75
CA ASP A 496 27.87 3.18 -16.87
C ASP A 496 27.22 3.63 -15.54
N ARG A 497 27.10 4.95 -15.32
CA ARG A 497 26.52 5.52 -14.10
C ARG A 497 25.01 5.60 -14.12
N LEU A 498 24.40 5.55 -15.30
CA LEU A 498 22.95 5.40 -15.41
C LEU A 498 22.60 3.92 -15.21
N ASP A 499 21.90 3.61 -14.13
CA ASP A 499 21.28 2.30 -13.95
C ASP A 499 19.86 2.31 -14.50
N ALA A 500 19.66 1.68 -15.65
CA ALA A 500 18.33 1.53 -16.24
C ALA A 500 17.54 0.32 -15.69
N ARG A 501 18.18 -0.57 -14.91
CA ARG A 501 17.57 -1.82 -14.40
C ARG A 501 17.13 -1.67 -12.95
N THR A 502 16.32 -0.64 -12.69
CA THR A 502 15.84 -0.32 -11.34
C THR A 502 14.51 -0.99 -11.05
N ARG A 503 14.16 -1.09 -9.76
CA ARG A 503 12.83 -1.52 -9.32
C ARG A 503 11.77 -0.59 -9.91
N ALA A 504 11.91 0.73 -9.79
CA ALA A 504 11.02 1.72 -10.41
C ALA A 504 10.76 1.46 -11.91
N MET A 505 11.81 1.19 -12.70
CA MET A 505 11.66 0.90 -14.14
C MET A 505 10.78 -0.35 -14.39
N SER A 506 10.90 -1.36 -13.53
CA SER A 506 10.10 -2.61 -13.63
C SER A 506 8.61 -2.43 -13.29
N LEU A 507 8.21 -1.27 -12.76
CA LEU A 507 6.82 -0.96 -12.41
C LEU A 507 6.04 -0.29 -13.55
N LYS A 508 6.74 0.21 -14.59
CA LYS A 508 6.10 0.84 -15.76
C LYS A 508 5.25 -0.19 -16.51
N PRO A 509 3.98 0.11 -16.83
CA PRO A 509 3.14 -0.80 -17.62
C PRO A 509 3.72 -0.95 -19.03
N MET A 510 3.62 -2.15 -19.61
CA MET A 510 4.17 -2.46 -20.93
C MET A 510 3.26 -1.96 -22.07
N LYS A 511 1.95 -1.93 -21.84
CA LYS A 511 0.93 -1.46 -22.79
C LYS A 511 -0.20 -0.76 -22.06
N ALA A 512 -0.92 0.12 -22.75
CA ALA A 512 -2.22 0.58 -22.24
C ALA A 512 -3.26 -0.52 -22.51
N GLU A 513 -3.96 -0.96 -21.47
CA GLU A 513 -5.05 -1.94 -21.62
C GLU A 513 -6.28 -1.32 -22.28
N SER A 514 -7.05 -2.17 -22.97
CA SER A 514 -8.30 -1.79 -23.62
C SER A 514 -9.44 -1.64 -22.62
N ARG A 515 -10.45 -0.84 -22.99
CA ARG A 515 -11.71 -0.68 -22.23
C ARG A 515 -12.33 -2.03 -21.85
N GLY A 516 -12.86 -2.09 -20.63
CA GLY A 516 -13.57 -3.25 -20.10
C GLY A 516 -14.84 -3.57 -20.88
N LYS A 517 -15.25 -4.85 -20.95
CA LYS A 517 -16.56 -5.21 -21.50
C LYS A 517 -17.65 -4.77 -20.52
N SER A 518 -18.50 -3.84 -20.96
CA SER A 518 -19.70 -3.45 -20.21
C SER A 518 -20.74 -4.58 -20.28
N SER A 519 -21.30 -4.95 -19.14
CA SER A 519 -22.40 -5.92 -19.02
C SER A 519 -23.57 -5.26 -18.29
N PRO A 520 -24.82 -5.44 -18.76
CA PRO A 520 -26.00 -4.89 -18.10
C PRO A 520 -26.38 -5.64 -16.83
N ILE A 521 -25.78 -6.81 -16.57
CA ILE A 521 -26.08 -7.58 -15.35
C ILE A 521 -25.13 -7.18 -14.23
N VAL A 522 -25.69 -6.97 -13.05
CA VAL A 522 -24.95 -6.71 -11.81
C VAL A 522 -25.49 -7.60 -10.69
N LEU A 523 -24.58 -8.39 -10.11
CA LEU A 523 -24.81 -9.15 -8.90
C LEU A 523 -24.44 -8.32 -7.66
N ARG A 524 -25.30 -8.35 -6.65
CA ARG A 524 -25.02 -7.84 -5.31
C ARG A 524 -25.41 -8.88 -4.26
N PRO A 525 -24.44 -9.42 -3.50
CA PRO A 525 -24.74 -10.24 -2.33
C PRO A 525 -25.60 -9.47 -1.33
N HIS A 526 -26.58 -10.14 -0.75
CA HIS A 526 -27.50 -9.59 0.24
C HIS A 526 -27.53 -10.54 1.45
N LEU A 527 -26.86 -10.13 2.52
CA LEU A 527 -26.89 -10.82 3.81
C LEU A 527 -27.74 -10.01 4.78
N ASP A 528 -28.63 -10.68 5.49
CA ASP A 528 -29.48 -10.04 6.48
C ASP A 528 -28.62 -9.37 7.57
N PRO A 529 -28.68 -8.03 7.74
CA PRO A 529 -27.97 -7.32 8.79
C PRO A 529 -28.39 -7.74 10.20
N ALA A 530 -29.54 -8.41 10.37
CA ALA A 530 -29.93 -9.01 11.63
C ALA A 530 -29.04 -10.22 11.98
N GLU A 531 -28.53 -10.94 10.98
CA GLU A 531 -27.79 -12.19 11.14
C GLU A 531 -26.27 -12.03 11.01
N ALA A 532 -25.82 -11.06 10.22
CA ALA A 532 -24.41 -10.80 9.96
C ALA A 532 -24.04 -9.32 10.10
N LEU A 533 -22.82 -9.06 10.56
CA LEU A 533 -22.21 -7.73 10.64
C LEU A 533 -21.24 -7.54 9.47
N PRO A 534 -21.33 -6.43 8.70
CA PRO A 534 -20.39 -6.14 7.64
C PRO A 534 -19.05 -5.60 8.18
N PHE A 535 -17.97 -5.90 7.47
CA PHE A 535 -16.61 -5.37 7.67
C PHE A 535 -15.92 -5.23 6.30
N PRO A 536 -14.85 -4.42 6.18
CA PRO A 536 -14.10 -4.32 4.90
C PRO A 536 -13.57 -5.66 4.37
N SER A 537 -13.34 -6.65 5.25
CA SER A 537 -12.88 -8.00 4.91
C SER A 537 -13.99 -9.00 4.59
N GLY A 538 -15.28 -8.64 4.70
CA GLY A 538 -16.43 -9.49 4.46
C GLY A 538 -17.56 -9.29 5.45
N TYR A 539 -18.15 -10.37 5.91
CA TYR A 539 -19.25 -10.39 6.89
C TYR A 539 -18.88 -11.27 8.07
N ARG A 540 -19.48 -11.04 9.24
CA ARG A 540 -19.35 -11.90 10.42
C ARG A 540 -20.72 -12.32 10.92
N VAL A 541 -20.96 -13.62 11.08
CA VAL A 541 -22.17 -14.13 11.72
C VAL A 541 -22.24 -13.65 13.16
N LYS A 542 -23.39 -13.11 13.60
CA LYS A 542 -23.58 -12.61 14.97
C LYS A 542 -23.72 -13.73 16.00
N ASP A 543 -24.48 -14.76 15.66
CA ASP A 543 -24.70 -15.92 16.52
C ASP A 543 -23.70 -17.03 16.18
N ALA A 544 -22.71 -17.22 17.05
CA ALA A 544 -21.68 -18.25 16.90
C ALA A 544 -22.21 -19.68 16.89
N SER A 545 -23.40 -19.92 17.46
CA SER A 545 -24.02 -21.25 17.50
C SER A 545 -24.76 -21.60 16.20
N ARG A 546 -24.91 -20.63 15.30
CA ARG A 546 -25.67 -20.77 14.07
C ARG A 546 -24.99 -21.74 13.10
N ASN A 547 -25.72 -22.79 12.74
CA ASN A 547 -25.27 -23.85 11.84
C ASN A 547 -25.97 -23.82 10.47
N SER A 548 -26.86 -22.85 10.24
CA SER A 548 -27.56 -22.64 8.99
C SER A 548 -27.84 -21.16 8.73
N ALA A 549 -27.94 -20.78 7.46
CA ALA A 549 -28.27 -19.43 7.04
C ALA A 549 -29.06 -19.45 5.72
N GLU A 550 -29.75 -18.36 5.42
CA GLU A 550 -30.29 -18.11 4.08
C GLU A 550 -29.50 -16.96 3.44
N TRP A 551 -28.82 -17.24 2.33
CA TRP A 551 -28.07 -16.22 1.61
C TRP A 551 -28.83 -15.82 0.36
N ALA A 552 -28.99 -14.51 0.18
CA ALA A 552 -29.67 -13.93 -0.97
C ALA A 552 -28.66 -13.22 -1.89
N VAL A 553 -28.97 -13.22 -3.18
CA VAL A 553 -28.24 -12.43 -4.18
C VAL A 553 -29.26 -11.68 -4.98
N GLU A 554 -29.06 -10.37 -5.07
CA GLU A 554 -29.81 -9.50 -5.94
C GLU A 554 -29.16 -9.51 -7.33
N VAL A 555 -29.98 -9.72 -8.35
CA VAL A 555 -29.57 -9.69 -9.75
C VAL A 555 -30.27 -8.55 -10.44
N PHE A 556 -29.51 -7.50 -10.73
CA PHE A 556 -30.00 -6.33 -11.44
C PHE A 556 -29.77 -6.52 -12.94
N ASN A 557 -30.80 -6.20 -13.72
CA ASN A 557 -30.66 -6.02 -15.16
C ASN A 557 -30.84 -4.53 -15.46
N LEU A 558 -29.74 -3.89 -15.84
CA LEU A 558 -29.65 -2.47 -16.19
C LEU A 558 -29.91 -2.23 -17.69
N GLY A 559 -30.13 -3.31 -18.45
CA GLY A 559 -30.31 -3.28 -19.89
C GLY A 559 -31.75 -3.07 -20.32
N GLU A 560 -31.93 -2.86 -21.62
CA GLU A 560 -33.22 -2.63 -22.27
C GLU A 560 -33.98 -3.92 -22.61
N ARG A 561 -33.37 -5.09 -22.38
CA ARG A 561 -33.92 -6.40 -22.78
C ARG A 561 -33.99 -7.36 -21.59
N PRO A 562 -35.00 -8.22 -21.53
CA PRO A 562 -35.05 -9.28 -20.52
C PRO A 562 -33.91 -10.26 -20.75
N GLU A 563 -33.35 -10.78 -19.65
CA GLU A 563 -32.26 -11.76 -19.67
C GLU A 563 -32.68 -13.02 -18.90
N SER A 564 -32.37 -14.19 -19.49
CA SER A 564 -32.47 -15.48 -18.82
C SER A 564 -31.09 -15.83 -18.27
N ILE A 565 -30.97 -15.93 -16.95
CA ILE A 565 -29.68 -16.03 -16.26
C ILE A 565 -29.62 -17.32 -15.46
N ASP A 566 -28.58 -18.10 -15.70
CA ASP A 566 -28.19 -19.24 -14.88
C ASP A 566 -27.19 -18.74 -13.82
N LEU A 567 -27.59 -18.80 -12.56
CA LEU A 567 -26.78 -18.46 -11.40
C LEU A 567 -26.18 -19.72 -10.79
N THR A 568 -24.88 -19.70 -10.54
CA THR A 568 -24.17 -20.77 -9.84
C THR A 568 -23.47 -20.20 -8.60
N LEU A 569 -23.79 -20.77 -7.43
CA LEU A 569 -23.12 -20.49 -6.16
C LEU A 569 -22.11 -21.60 -5.85
N GLU A 570 -20.84 -21.24 -5.80
CA GLU A 570 -19.74 -22.09 -5.32
C GLU A 570 -19.37 -21.68 -3.89
N LEU A 571 -19.25 -22.67 -3.00
CA LEU A 571 -18.94 -22.47 -1.58
C LEU A 571 -17.63 -23.20 -1.23
N ASP A 572 -16.69 -22.47 -0.63
CA ASP A 572 -15.56 -23.04 0.09
C ASP A 572 -15.78 -22.88 1.60
N GLY A 573 -15.77 -23.98 2.33
CA GLY A 573 -16.00 -24.01 3.78
C GLY A 573 -17.47 -24.12 4.23
N ALA A 574 -18.44 -24.23 3.32
CA ALA A 574 -19.86 -24.49 3.62
C ALA A 574 -20.50 -25.36 2.53
N LYS A 575 -21.77 -25.73 2.71
CA LYS A 575 -22.51 -26.57 1.74
C LYS A 575 -23.91 -26.04 1.46
N THR A 576 -24.39 -26.27 0.24
CA THR A 576 -25.79 -26.09 -0.16
C THR A 576 -26.18 -27.25 -1.08
N GLU A 577 -27.45 -27.70 -1.03
CA GLU A 577 -27.91 -28.85 -1.82
C GLU A 577 -28.18 -28.50 -3.29
N GLU A 578 -28.67 -27.29 -3.55
CA GLU A 578 -29.01 -26.81 -4.89
C GLU A 578 -28.23 -25.52 -5.21
N PRO A 579 -26.97 -25.62 -5.66
CA PRO A 579 -26.13 -24.45 -5.90
C PRO A 579 -26.57 -23.60 -7.10
N THR A 580 -27.40 -24.15 -7.99
CA THR A 580 -27.84 -23.48 -9.22
C THR A 580 -29.26 -22.93 -9.12
N ARG A 581 -29.47 -21.74 -9.68
CA ARG A 581 -30.79 -21.10 -9.83
C ARG A 581 -30.92 -20.55 -11.24
N ARG A 582 -32.07 -20.75 -11.89
CA ARG A 582 -32.41 -20.05 -13.14
C ARG A 582 -33.38 -18.93 -12.82
N ILE A 583 -33.06 -17.72 -13.24
CA ILE A 583 -33.92 -16.54 -13.06
C ILE A 583 -34.23 -15.87 -14.40
N GLN A 584 -35.40 -15.24 -14.46
CA GLN A 584 -35.73 -14.29 -15.53
C GLN A 584 -35.60 -12.89 -14.95
N SER A 585 -34.76 -12.06 -15.57
CA SER A 585 -34.55 -10.68 -15.13
C SER A 585 -35.08 -9.71 -16.19
N PRO A 586 -36.26 -9.09 -15.98
CA PRO A 586 -36.79 -8.06 -16.88
C PRO A 586 -35.84 -6.86 -17.05
N PRO A 587 -35.99 -6.05 -18.12
CA PRO A 587 -35.28 -4.79 -18.26
C PRO A 587 -35.46 -3.88 -17.04
N HIS A 588 -34.42 -3.12 -16.68
CA HIS A 588 -34.46 -2.10 -15.62
C HIS A 588 -35.05 -2.59 -14.30
N SER A 589 -34.75 -3.84 -13.92
CA SER A 589 -35.38 -4.50 -12.79
C SER A 589 -34.37 -5.24 -11.91
N LYS A 590 -34.89 -5.74 -10.77
CA LYS A 590 -34.17 -6.55 -9.81
C LYS A 590 -34.91 -7.86 -9.60
N ALA A 591 -34.20 -8.97 -9.71
CA ALA A 591 -34.62 -10.28 -9.23
C ALA A 591 -33.80 -10.67 -7.98
N VAL A 592 -34.30 -11.60 -7.18
CA VAL A 592 -33.59 -12.14 -6.01
C VAL A 592 -33.55 -13.65 -6.11
N ALA A 593 -32.38 -14.24 -5.89
CA ALA A 593 -32.20 -15.67 -5.72
C ALA A 593 -31.72 -15.96 -4.30
N THR A 594 -32.23 -17.03 -3.69
CA THR A 594 -31.87 -17.43 -2.33
C THR A 594 -31.36 -18.87 -2.29
N TRP A 595 -30.46 -19.11 -1.34
CA TRP A 595 -29.88 -20.43 -1.05
C TRP A 595 -29.93 -20.72 0.44
N PRO A 596 -30.44 -21.90 0.84
CA PRO A 596 -30.20 -22.42 2.18
C PRO A 596 -28.75 -22.89 2.27
N ILE A 597 -28.04 -22.44 3.30
CA ILE A 597 -26.63 -22.72 3.54
C ILE A 597 -26.49 -23.52 4.82
N ASN A 598 -25.79 -24.64 4.74
CA ASN A 598 -25.37 -25.42 5.89
C ASN A 598 -23.98 -24.98 6.32
N LEU A 599 -23.90 -24.40 7.52
CA LEU A 599 -22.69 -23.91 8.18
C LEU A 599 -22.14 -24.90 9.22
N THR A 600 -22.68 -26.12 9.28
CA THR A 600 -22.21 -27.15 10.22
C THR A 600 -20.75 -27.50 9.93
N GLY A 601 -19.88 -27.29 10.92
CA GLY A 601 -18.44 -27.51 10.79
C GLY A 601 -17.69 -26.40 10.03
N SER A 602 -18.36 -25.31 9.66
CA SER A 602 -17.73 -24.11 9.11
C SER A 602 -16.90 -23.37 10.17
N PHE A 603 -16.06 -22.42 9.71
CA PHE A 603 -15.24 -21.53 10.56
C PHE A 603 -14.13 -22.20 11.39
N ALA A 604 -13.89 -23.50 11.22
CA ALA A 604 -12.76 -24.19 11.82
C ALA A 604 -11.43 -23.46 11.50
N GLY A 605 -10.62 -23.21 12.54
CA GLY A 605 -9.37 -22.46 12.41
C GLY A 605 -9.54 -21.01 11.95
N PHE A 606 -10.70 -20.38 12.22
CA PHE A 606 -11.04 -19.01 11.81
C PHE A 606 -11.06 -18.79 10.29
N ARG A 607 -11.22 -19.86 9.50
CA ARG A 607 -11.32 -19.75 8.03
C ARG A 607 -12.72 -19.25 7.65
N PRO A 608 -12.84 -18.11 6.96
CA PRO A 608 -14.14 -17.66 6.49
C PRO A 608 -14.66 -18.59 5.39
N VAL A 609 -15.98 -18.73 5.30
CA VAL A 609 -16.65 -19.30 4.15
C VAL A 609 -16.50 -18.31 2.99
N ARG A 610 -16.00 -18.78 1.85
CA ARG A 610 -15.95 -18.00 0.61
C ARG A 610 -17.09 -18.43 -0.29
N ALA A 611 -17.91 -17.46 -0.70
CA ALA A 611 -19.04 -17.65 -1.59
C ALA A 611 -18.75 -16.95 -2.92
N SER A 612 -18.60 -17.73 -4.00
CA SER A 612 -18.34 -17.21 -5.34
C SER A 612 -19.56 -17.45 -6.23
N LEU A 613 -20.03 -16.40 -6.88
CA LEU A 613 -21.23 -16.39 -7.71
C LEU A 613 -20.87 -16.10 -9.16
N LYS A 614 -21.47 -16.86 -10.07
CA LYS A 614 -21.39 -16.63 -11.51
C LYS A 614 -22.80 -16.48 -12.06
N ALA A 615 -23.00 -15.45 -12.88
CA ALA A 615 -24.21 -15.25 -13.67
C ALA A 615 -23.88 -15.46 -15.15
N GLU A 616 -24.50 -16.46 -15.76
CA GLU A 616 -24.29 -16.82 -17.15
C GLU A 616 -25.58 -16.66 -17.96
N GLY A 617 -25.46 -16.10 -19.16
CA GLY A 617 -26.54 -16.01 -20.13
C GLY A 617 -26.19 -16.74 -21.42
N ALA A 618 -26.99 -16.53 -22.46
CA ALA A 618 -26.80 -17.20 -23.75
C ALA A 618 -25.43 -16.92 -24.40
N SER A 619 -24.79 -15.78 -24.09
CA SER A 619 -23.49 -15.36 -24.62
C SER A 619 -22.31 -15.63 -23.67
N GLY A 620 -22.51 -16.38 -22.58
CA GLY A 620 -21.50 -16.68 -21.57
C GLY A 620 -21.63 -15.84 -20.29
N LEU A 621 -20.51 -15.63 -19.59
CA LEU A 621 -20.48 -14.90 -18.32
C LEU A 621 -20.97 -13.46 -18.48
N LEU A 622 -22.02 -13.11 -17.74
CA LEU A 622 -22.60 -11.78 -17.68
C LEU A 622 -22.05 -10.99 -16.49
N ASP A 623 -21.93 -11.61 -15.32
CA ASP A 623 -21.32 -10.98 -14.15
C ASP A 623 -20.85 -12.02 -13.13
N ARG A 624 -20.06 -11.56 -12.15
CA ARG A 624 -19.64 -12.36 -11.00
C ARG A 624 -19.65 -11.54 -9.72
N ALA A 625 -19.78 -12.23 -8.59
CA ALA A 625 -19.63 -11.65 -7.27
C ALA A 625 -18.92 -12.62 -6.34
N GLU A 626 -18.23 -12.12 -5.33
CA GLU A 626 -17.66 -12.93 -4.26
C GLU A 626 -17.84 -12.22 -2.93
N PHE A 627 -18.20 -12.95 -1.89
CA PHE A 627 -18.19 -12.42 -0.53
C PHE A 627 -17.68 -13.47 0.45
N ARG A 628 -17.20 -12.98 1.58
CA ARG A 628 -16.63 -13.81 2.64
C ARG A 628 -17.51 -13.70 3.87
N VAL A 629 -17.83 -14.81 4.49
CA VAL A 629 -18.56 -14.86 5.75
C VAL A 629 -17.67 -15.54 6.78
N ALA A 630 -17.29 -14.81 7.82
CA ALA A 630 -16.59 -15.31 8.97
C ALA A 630 -17.58 -15.68 10.09
N GLY A 631 -17.14 -16.58 10.94
CA GLY A 631 -17.80 -16.91 12.21
C GLY A 631 -16.72 -17.25 13.22
N GLU A 632 -17.12 -17.46 14.46
CA GLU A 632 -16.20 -17.84 15.52
C GLU A 632 -16.34 -19.32 15.87
N PRO A 633 -15.23 -20.08 15.91
CA PRO A 633 -15.24 -21.42 16.49
C PRO A 633 -15.38 -21.34 18.02
N THR A 634 -15.72 -22.45 18.68
CA THR A 634 -15.55 -22.54 20.13
C THR A 634 -14.07 -22.39 20.50
N LEU A 635 -13.76 -22.00 21.74
CA LEU A 635 -12.37 -21.87 22.17
C LEU A 635 -11.63 -23.21 22.06
N GLU A 636 -12.29 -24.30 22.43
CA GLU A 636 -11.73 -25.66 22.32
C GLU A 636 -11.40 -26.01 20.86
N ALA A 637 -12.31 -25.73 19.93
CA ALA A 637 -12.09 -25.98 18.50
C ALA A 637 -11.01 -25.05 17.92
N ALA A 638 -10.95 -23.80 18.36
CA ALA A 638 -9.90 -22.86 17.99
C ALA A 638 -8.52 -23.39 18.40
N LEU A 639 -8.38 -23.80 19.67
CA LEU A 639 -7.12 -24.27 20.23
C LEU A 639 -6.70 -25.65 19.70
N ALA A 640 -7.65 -26.55 19.43
CA ALA A 640 -7.37 -27.88 18.88
C ALA A 640 -6.70 -27.82 17.50
N GLY A 641 -6.94 -26.75 16.74
CA GLY A 641 -6.28 -26.52 15.45
C GLY A 641 -4.89 -25.88 15.53
N LEU A 642 -4.44 -25.47 16.73
CA LEU A 642 -3.16 -24.78 16.91
C LEU A 642 -2.06 -25.77 17.33
N ASN A 643 -0.85 -25.48 16.88
CA ASN A 643 0.33 -26.25 17.26
C ASN A 643 0.93 -25.64 18.53
N HIS A 644 0.82 -26.36 19.65
CA HIS A 644 1.35 -25.97 20.96
C HIS A 644 1.06 -24.50 21.37
N PRO A 645 -0.21 -24.05 21.39
CA PRO A 645 -0.52 -22.67 21.75
C PRO A 645 -0.03 -22.33 23.16
N THR A 646 0.60 -21.17 23.32
CA THR A 646 1.13 -20.74 24.63
C THR A 646 0.16 -19.78 25.31
N ARG A 647 -0.41 -20.18 26.45
CA ARG A 647 -1.30 -19.33 27.24
C ARG A 647 -0.51 -18.18 27.88
N LEU A 648 -0.99 -16.95 27.72
CA LEU A 648 -0.44 -15.78 28.41
C LEU A 648 -1.07 -15.62 29.80
N PRO A 649 -0.29 -15.27 30.84
CA PRO A 649 -0.77 -15.16 32.21
C PRO A 649 -1.46 -13.80 32.43
N ILE A 650 -2.61 -13.60 31.81
CA ILE A 650 -3.36 -12.33 31.87
C ILE A 650 -3.94 -12.04 33.26
N GLU A 651 -4.06 -13.05 34.11
CA GLU A 651 -4.43 -12.96 35.51
C GLU A 651 -3.35 -12.28 36.39
N ASP A 652 -2.11 -12.21 35.93
CA ASP A 652 -1.02 -11.51 36.62
C ASP A 652 -1.16 -10.01 36.40
N LEU A 653 -1.94 -9.37 37.28
CA LEU A 653 -2.26 -7.94 37.18
C LEU A 653 -1.02 -7.02 37.23
N ALA A 654 0.11 -7.50 37.76
CA ALA A 654 1.36 -6.72 37.79
C ALA A 654 1.97 -6.53 36.40
N ARG A 655 1.50 -7.26 35.38
CA ARG A 655 1.91 -7.11 33.97
C ARG A 655 1.10 -6.08 33.20
N TRP A 656 -0.01 -5.63 33.77
CA TRP A 656 -0.88 -4.65 33.14
C TRP A 656 -0.52 -3.24 33.59
N SER A 657 -0.38 -2.33 32.62
CA SER A 657 -0.21 -0.90 32.87
C SER A 657 -1.36 -0.11 32.24
N PRO A 658 -1.87 0.93 32.92
CA PRO A 658 -2.94 1.75 32.40
C PRO A 658 -2.44 2.62 31.23
N LYS A 659 -3.20 2.66 30.14
CA LYS A 659 -2.99 3.57 29.02
C LYS A 659 -4.35 3.95 28.44
N ILE A 660 -4.75 5.19 28.67
CA ILE A 660 -6.10 5.72 28.46
C ILE A 660 -6.01 7.22 28.17
N SER A 661 -6.97 7.78 27.43
CA SER A 661 -7.03 9.23 27.20
C SER A 661 -7.28 10.02 28.49
N ALA A 662 -6.95 11.31 28.43
CA ALA A 662 -6.87 12.19 29.60
C ALA A 662 -8.17 12.22 30.42
N GLY A 663 -8.05 12.07 31.73
CA GLY A 663 -9.16 12.13 32.69
C GLY A 663 -9.93 10.82 32.90
N GLY A 664 -9.74 9.81 32.04
CA GLY A 664 -10.30 8.49 32.24
C GLY A 664 -9.55 7.67 33.30
N VAL A 665 -10.25 6.71 33.92
CA VAL A 665 -9.67 5.75 34.86
C VAL A 665 -9.86 4.35 34.32
N VAL A 666 -8.77 3.56 34.28
CA VAL A 666 -8.82 2.12 34.03
C VAL A 666 -8.26 1.35 35.23
N THR A 667 -8.99 0.33 35.68
CA THR A 667 -8.56 -0.60 36.73
C THR A 667 -8.63 -2.04 36.25
N PHE A 668 -7.84 -2.91 36.90
CA PHE A 668 -7.71 -4.32 36.54
C PHE A 668 -8.19 -5.18 37.71
N GLU A 669 -9.04 -6.16 37.43
CA GLU A 669 -9.57 -7.09 38.43
C GLU A 669 -9.37 -8.54 37.97
N PRO A 670 -9.09 -9.49 38.88
CA PRO A 670 -9.03 -10.90 38.53
C PRO A 670 -10.39 -11.42 38.09
N LEU A 671 -10.44 -12.25 37.04
CA LEU A 671 -11.65 -12.91 36.57
C LEU A 671 -11.49 -14.43 36.68
N PRO A 672 -12.09 -15.13 37.65
CA PRO A 672 -11.92 -16.57 37.81
C PRO A 672 -12.35 -17.38 36.57
N PRO A 673 -11.68 -18.51 36.22
CA PRO A 673 -10.57 -19.14 36.95
C PRO A 673 -9.16 -18.61 36.62
N GLY A 674 -9.00 -17.67 35.69
CA GLY A 674 -7.66 -17.19 35.28
C GLY A 674 -7.65 -16.05 34.26
N GLY A 675 -8.71 -15.27 34.15
CA GLY A 675 -8.81 -14.11 33.27
C GLY A 675 -8.55 -12.77 33.96
N CYS A 676 -8.77 -11.70 33.22
CA CYS A 676 -8.69 -10.32 33.69
C CYS A 676 -9.92 -9.52 33.23
N ARG A 677 -10.41 -8.64 34.11
CA ARG A 677 -11.43 -7.64 33.81
C ARG A 677 -10.80 -6.25 33.81
N LEU A 678 -10.96 -5.54 32.70
CA LEU A 678 -10.57 -4.15 32.50
C LEU A 678 -11.79 -3.26 32.76
N ASN A 679 -11.80 -2.51 33.86
CA ASN A 679 -12.89 -1.61 34.21
C ASN A 679 -12.53 -0.16 33.86
N ILE A 680 -13.34 0.47 33.00
CA ILE A 680 -13.21 1.87 32.61
C ILE A 680 -14.28 2.67 33.34
N ALA A 681 -13.87 3.77 33.98
CA ALA A 681 -14.77 4.67 34.68
C ALA A 681 -14.36 6.14 34.52
N LYS A 682 -15.32 7.04 34.76
CA LYS A 682 -15.12 8.50 34.77
C LYS A 682 -14.49 9.03 33.49
N HIS A 683 -14.79 8.42 32.34
CA HIS A 683 -14.11 8.72 31.09
C HIS A 683 -14.75 9.95 30.42
N PRO A 684 -14.11 11.12 30.38
CA PRO A 684 -14.71 12.31 29.79
C PRO A 684 -14.82 12.21 28.26
N ALA A 685 -15.82 12.86 27.69
CA ALA A 685 -15.94 13.08 26.24
C ALA A 685 -15.00 14.22 25.78
N PRO A 686 -14.71 14.38 24.48
CA PRO A 686 -15.15 13.54 23.36
C PRO A 686 -14.17 12.40 23.00
N ASP A 687 -12.92 12.48 23.46
CA ASP A 687 -11.86 11.54 23.06
C ASP A 687 -11.75 10.39 24.07
N ARG A 688 -12.42 9.27 23.78
CA ARG A 688 -12.56 8.12 24.68
C ARG A 688 -11.90 6.86 24.11
N TRP A 689 -10.62 6.68 24.41
CA TRP A 689 -9.89 5.45 24.09
C TRP A 689 -9.17 4.90 25.34
N ALA A 690 -9.14 3.58 25.48
CA ALA A 690 -8.44 2.88 26.56
C ALA A 690 -7.75 1.62 26.00
N TYR A 691 -6.42 1.64 25.96
CA TYR A 691 -5.57 0.57 25.42
C TYR A 691 -4.47 0.18 26.41
N PRO A 692 -4.82 -0.35 27.60
CA PRO A 692 -3.83 -0.75 28.60
C PRO A 692 -2.82 -1.74 28.02
N GLU A 693 -1.57 -1.65 28.45
CA GLU A 693 -0.49 -2.49 27.94
C GLU A 693 -0.30 -3.70 28.85
N PHE A 694 -0.15 -4.87 28.25
CA PHE A 694 0.23 -6.11 28.90
C PHE A 694 1.68 -6.46 28.53
N ARG A 695 2.55 -6.58 29.53
CA ARG A 695 3.95 -6.98 29.35
C ARG A 695 4.07 -8.49 29.17
N LEU A 696 4.59 -8.91 28.02
CA LEU A 696 4.84 -10.32 27.71
C LEU A 696 5.81 -10.96 28.73
N PRO A 697 5.69 -12.27 29.02
CA PRO A 697 6.70 -12.99 29.79
C PRO A 697 8.04 -13.08 29.05
N ASP A 698 9.16 -13.03 29.77
CA ASP A 698 10.51 -13.02 29.18
C ASP A 698 10.80 -14.23 28.27
N GLY A 699 10.15 -15.38 28.56
CA GLY A 699 10.26 -16.62 27.77
C GLY A 699 9.34 -16.72 26.55
N VAL A 700 8.59 -15.68 26.19
CA VAL A 700 7.61 -15.71 25.09
C VAL A 700 7.96 -14.65 24.02
N PRO A 701 9.04 -14.83 23.24
CA PRO A 701 9.38 -13.92 22.15
C PRO A 701 8.49 -14.18 20.92
N LEU A 702 7.83 -13.14 20.38
CA LEU A 702 6.90 -13.31 19.26
C LEU A 702 7.57 -13.52 17.88
N ARG A 703 8.89 -13.68 17.84
CA ARG A 703 9.78 -13.81 16.66
C ARG A 703 9.24 -14.62 15.49
N ASN A 704 8.44 -15.65 15.77
CA ASN A 704 7.83 -16.50 14.75
C ASN A 704 6.32 -16.67 14.91
N ALA A 705 5.71 -16.06 15.91
CA ALA A 705 4.28 -16.21 16.18
C ALA A 705 3.44 -15.70 15.00
N ARG A 706 2.32 -16.37 14.72
CA ARG A 706 1.39 -16.00 13.63
C ARG A 706 0.24 -15.13 14.10
N GLY A 707 -0.07 -15.18 15.39
CA GLY A 707 -1.19 -14.43 15.92
C GLY A 707 -1.44 -14.63 17.41
N LEU A 708 -2.52 -14.01 17.87
CA LEU A 708 -3.12 -14.25 19.18
C LEU A 708 -4.49 -14.90 18.99
N VAL A 709 -4.85 -15.84 19.86
CA VAL A 709 -6.21 -16.34 19.99
C VAL A 709 -6.72 -15.96 21.37
N LEU A 710 -7.87 -15.29 21.43
CA LEU A 710 -8.43 -14.81 22.68
C LEU A 710 -9.90 -15.14 22.81
N ARG A 711 -10.37 -15.18 24.06
CA ARG A 711 -11.80 -15.18 24.39
C ARG A 711 -12.11 -13.97 25.26
N ALA A 712 -12.98 -13.10 24.78
CA ALA A 712 -13.29 -11.84 25.43
C ALA A 712 -14.77 -11.45 25.28
N ARG A 713 -15.24 -10.56 26.16
CA ARG A 713 -16.55 -9.90 26.06
C ARG A 713 -16.46 -8.44 26.49
N CYS A 714 -17.20 -7.57 25.80
CA CYS A 714 -17.31 -6.16 26.16
C CYS A 714 -18.75 -5.83 26.55
N GLU A 715 -18.96 -5.23 27.71
CA GLU A 715 -20.30 -5.07 28.32
C GLU A 715 -21.20 -4.06 27.60
N LYS A 716 -20.60 -3.02 27.00
CA LYS A 716 -21.34 -1.94 26.33
C LYS A 716 -20.72 -1.61 24.97
N PRO A 717 -21.46 -0.96 24.06
CA PRO A 717 -20.99 -0.65 22.71
C PRO A 717 -19.61 0.03 22.68
N ALA A 718 -18.69 -0.60 21.95
CA ALA A 718 -17.31 -0.17 21.81
C ALA A 718 -16.66 -0.81 20.57
N GLN A 719 -15.56 -0.23 20.10
CA GLN A 719 -14.67 -0.85 19.12
C GLN A 719 -13.48 -1.49 19.85
N VAL A 720 -13.57 -2.79 20.12
CA VAL A 720 -12.50 -3.54 20.80
C VAL A 720 -11.39 -3.87 19.80
N ARG A 721 -10.15 -3.45 20.06
CA ARG A 721 -9.00 -3.66 19.16
C ARG A 721 -7.78 -4.21 19.91
N ALA A 722 -6.85 -4.79 19.16
CA ALA A 722 -5.56 -5.24 19.67
C ALA A 722 -4.41 -4.42 19.08
N PHE A 723 -3.37 -4.16 19.88
CA PHE A 723 -2.10 -3.56 19.45
C PHE A 723 -0.93 -4.47 19.78
N LEU A 724 0.09 -4.45 18.93
CA LEU A 724 1.46 -4.91 19.21
C LEU A 724 2.39 -3.69 19.19
N TRP A 725 3.28 -3.60 20.18
CA TRP A 725 4.22 -2.48 20.33
C TRP A 725 5.66 -2.93 20.16
N GLU A 726 6.40 -2.25 19.29
CA GLU A 726 7.81 -2.54 19.01
C GLU A 726 8.73 -1.92 20.06
N GLY A 727 9.31 -2.78 20.91
CA GLY A 727 10.17 -2.35 22.00
C GLY A 727 9.59 -1.20 22.82
N ASP A 728 10.38 -0.13 22.94
CA ASP A 728 10.01 1.14 23.59
C ASP A 728 9.98 2.32 22.60
N THR A 729 9.91 2.05 21.30
CA THR A 729 9.98 3.07 20.23
C THR A 729 8.72 3.93 20.12
N GLY A 730 7.60 3.45 20.65
CA GLY A 730 6.28 4.04 20.44
C GLY A 730 5.63 3.66 19.10
N VAL A 731 6.26 2.81 18.29
CA VAL A 731 5.67 2.24 17.08
C VAL A 731 4.66 1.17 17.48
N GLY A 732 3.44 1.29 16.95
CA GLY A 732 2.31 0.42 17.31
C GLY A 732 1.55 -0.05 16.07
N TYR A 733 1.32 -1.36 16.00
CA TYR A 733 0.53 -2.01 14.95
C TYR A 733 -0.79 -2.49 15.53
N LEU A 734 -1.91 -2.15 14.89
CA LEU A 734 -3.25 -2.45 15.41
C LEU A 734 -4.15 -3.18 14.42
N THR A 735 -5.18 -3.84 14.95
CA THR A 735 -6.28 -4.37 14.14
C THR A 735 -7.11 -3.23 13.55
N GLN A 736 -7.33 -3.25 12.24
CA GLN A 736 -8.11 -2.21 11.54
C GLN A 736 -9.61 -2.25 11.91
N SER A 737 -10.14 -3.43 12.17
CA SER A 737 -11.53 -3.65 12.58
C SER A 737 -11.62 -4.17 14.03
N PRO A 738 -12.79 -4.03 14.68
CA PRO A 738 -13.04 -4.64 15.97
C PRO A 738 -12.80 -6.16 15.97
N ILE A 739 -12.10 -6.67 16.98
CA ILE A 739 -11.77 -8.10 17.08
C ILE A 739 -12.95 -8.93 17.56
N ILE A 740 -13.84 -8.36 18.38
CA ILE A 740 -15.08 -8.97 18.87
C ILE A 740 -16.25 -7.96 18.79
N PRO A 741 -17.50 -8.43 18.67
CA PRO A 741 -18.68 -7.64 18.99
C PRO A 741 -18.67 -7.15 20.46
N ALA A 742 -19.34 -6.02 20.70
CA ALA A 742 -19.48 -5.42 22.03
C ALA A 742 -20.96 -5.44 22.48
N ASP A 743 -21.48 -6.66 22.66
CA ASP A 743 -22.89 -6.96 22.96
C ASP A 743 -23.09 -7.66 24.32
N GLY A 744 -22.03 -7.77 25.11
CA GLY A 744 -22.01 -8.45 26.41
C GLY A 744 -21.83 -9.98 26.34
N ALA A 745 -21.80 -10.60 25.16
CA ALA A 745 -21.57 -12.03 24.99
C ALA A 745 -20.08 -12.39 24.90
N TRP A 746 -19.75 -13.65 25.22
CA TRP A 746 -18.39 -14.18 25.07
C TRP A 746 -18.11 -14.53 23.62
N HIS A 747 -17.01 -14.02 23.09
CA HIS A 747 -16.57 -14.22 21.73
C HIS A 747 -15.14 -14.78 21.68
N VAL A 748 -14.85 -15.53 20.63
CA VAL A 748 -13.53 -16.10 20.35
C VAL A 748 -12.98 -15.45 19.10
N ALA A 749 -11.81 -14.82 19.21
CA ALA A 749 -11.21 -14.08 18.11
C ALA A 749 -9.76 -14.52 17.87
N ARG A 750 -9.32 -14.37 16.62
CA ARG A 750 -7.93 -14.49 16.21
C ARG A 750 -7.42 -13.15 15.71
N VAL A 751 -6.28 -12.71 16.25
CA VAL A 751 -5.54 -11.53 15.80
C VAL A 751 -4.35 -12.02 14.98
N ALA A 752 -4.46 -11.95 13.66
CA ALA A 752 -3.39 -12.35 12.75
C ALA A 752 -2.35 -11.24 12.60
N PHE A 753 -1.07 -11.53 12.85
CA PHE A 753 -0.03 -10.49 12.87
C PHE A 753 0.28 -9.91 11.49
N ASP A 754 0.14 -10.72 10.44
CA ASP A 754 0.27 -10.29 9.04
C ASP A 754 -0.86 -9.37 8.57
N ARG A 755 -1.89 -9.16 9.40
CA ARG A 755 -3.05 -8.31 9.13
C ARG A 755 -3.12 -7.06 10.00
N LEU A 756 -2.12 -6.81 10.85
CA LEU A 756 -2.05 -5.58 11.62
C LEU A 756 -1.57 -4.43 10.73
N ALA A 757 -2.12 -3.25 10.94
CA ALA A 757 -1.74 -2.03 10.24
C ALA A 757 -0.95 -1.11 11.16
N LEU A 758 0.00 -0.35 10.59
CA LEU A 758 0.71 0.69 11.32
C LEU A 758 -0.29 1.74 11.82
N SER A 759 -0.19 2.11 13.10
CA SER A 759 -1.08 3.10 13.69
C SER A 759 -0.67 4.52 13.27
N SER A 760 -1.56 5.23 12.57
CA SER A 760 -1.37 6.63 12.19
C SER A 760 -1.36 7.62 13.37
N ALA A 761 -1.75 7.17 14.56
CA ALA A 761 -1.78 7.98 15.78
C ALA A 761 -0.50 7.84 16.63
N ASN A 762 0.41 6.93 16.26
CA ASN A 762 1.61 6.60 17.03
C ASN A 762 2.89 6.92 16.23
N ALA A 763 4.07 6.55 16.76
CA ALA A 763 5.33 6.84 16.09
C ALA A 763 5.39 6.14 14.70
N PRO A 764 5.98 6.79 13.69
CA PRO A 764 6.17 6.17 12.38
C PRO A 764 7.18 5.03 12.46
N ASP A 765 6.99 3.99 11.64
CA ASP A 765 7.92 2.89 11.50
C ASP A 765 8.92 3.17 10.36
N PRO A 766 10.24 3.16 10.60
CA PRO A 766 11.25 3.37 9.56
C PRO A 766 11.26 2.32 8.44
N ASN A 767 10.73 1.11 8.67
CA ASN A 767 10.77 0.01 7.68
C ASN A 767 9.38 -0.46 7.21
N ASP A 768 8.31 0.16 7.72
CA ASP A 768 6.89 -0.17 7.43
C ASP A 768 6.58 -1.67 7.59
N ARG A 769 7.19 -2.32 8.58
CA ARG A 769 7.00 -3.73 8.88
C ARG A 769 7.06 -4.01 10.38
N LEU A 770 6.01 -4.63 10.90
CA LEU A 770 5.96 -5.17 12.26
C LEU A 770 7.14 -6.12 12.56
N ASP A 771 8.08 -5.65 13.38
CA ASP A 771 9.26 -6.37 13.83
C ASP A 771 8.94 -7.19 15.09
N LEU A 772 8.37 -8.38 14.90
CA LEU A 772 7.93 -9.29 15.96
C LEU A 772 9.02 -9.64 16.99
N ASP A 773 10.30 -9.62 16.59
CA ASP A 773 11.46 -9.85 17.47
C ASP A 773 11.59 -8.79 18.56
N SER A 774 11.10 -7.59 18.28
CA SER A 774 11.15 -6.43 19.17
C SER A 774 9.93 -6.32 20.08
N VAL A 775 8.83 -7.03 19.78
CA VAL A 775 7.58 -6.88 20.52
C VAL A 775 7.73 -7.40 21.95
N ARG A 776 7.46 -6.54 22.93
CA ARG A 776 7.51 -6.87 24.37
C ARG A 776 6.18 -6.59 25.09
N ARG A 777 5.29 -5.82 24.44
CA ARG A 777 4.01 -5.40 24.99
C ARG A 777 2.93 -5.53 23.93
N ILE A 778 1.74 -5.91 24.38
CA ILE A 778 0.52 -5.90 23.58
C ILE A 778 -0.53 -5.05 24.30
N SER A 779 -1.48 -4.48 23.59
CA SER A 779 -2.67 -3.88 24.23
C SER A 779 -3.93 -4.55 23.73
N LEU A 780 -4.85 -4.81 24.65
CA LEU A 780 -6.23 -5.21 24.35
C LEU A 780 -7.13 -4.18 25.00
N GLY A 781 -7.90 -3.46 24.19
CA GLY A 781 -8.62 -2.28 24.65
C GLY A 781 -9.70 -1.84 23.69
N MET A 782 -10.21 -0.62 23.88
CA MET A 782 -11.37 -0.14 23.13
C MET A 782 -11.39 1.37 22.90
N ASN A 783 -12.04 1.77 21.81
CA ASN A 783 -12.67 3.08 21.67
C ASN A 783 -14.15 2.94 22.02
N HIS A 784 -14.73 3.88 22.77
CA HIS A 784 -16.11 3.75 23.24
C HIS A 784 -16.77 5.11 23.51
N GLU A 785 -18.09 5.16 23.45
CA GLU A 785 -18.84 6.41 23.71
C GLU A 785 -19.42 6.47 25.14
N GLN A 786 -19.04 5.55 26.02
CA GLN A 786 -19.63 5.44 27.36
C GLN A 786 -18.76 6.15 28.40
N GLU A 787 -19.34 6.66 29.49
CA GLU A 787 -18.53 7.18 30.61
C GLU A 787 -17.86 6.03 31.41
N SER A 788 -18.48 4.85 31.37
CA SER A 788 -17.97 3.61 31.96
C SER A 788 -18.27 2.41 31.08
N ASN A 789 -17.32 1.48 30.99
CA ASN A 789 -17.42 0.23 30.23
C ASN A 789 -16.48 -0.82 30.84
N ALA A 790 -16.62 -2.08 30.44
CA ALA A 790 -15.70 -3.14 30.83
C ALA A 790 -15.37 -4.09 29.67
N LEU A 791 -14.10 -4.52 29.62
CA LEU A 791 -13.62 -5.60 28.76
C LEU A 791 -13.12 -6.74 29.63
N GLU A 792 -13.75 -7.89 29.50
CA GLU A 792 -13.33 -9.11 30.17
C GLU A 792 -12.62 -10.03 29.19
N ILE A 793 -11.48 -10.58 29.61
CA ILE A 793 -10.66 -11.49 28.83
C ILE A 793 -10.48 -12.74 29.69
N SER A 794 -11.04 -13.87 29.26
CA SER A 794 -10.91 -15.15 29.97
C SER A 794 -9.67 -15.92 29.55
N ASP A 795 -9.33 -15.81 28.27
CA ASP A 795 -8.28 -16.59 27.63
C ASP A 795 -7.50 -15.75 26.62
N LEU A 796 -6.19 -15.93 26.60
CA LEU A 796 -5.29 -15.33 25.63
C LEU A 796 -4.12 -16.28 25.36
N TYR A 797 -3.95 -16.67 24.11
CA TYR A 797 -2.94 -17.62 23.64
C TYR A 797 -2.13 -17.01 22.51
N VAL A 798 -0.84 -17.33 22.48
CA VAL A 798 0.02 -17.12 21.31
C VAL A 798 -0.14 -18.31 20.37
N GLU A 799 -0.46 -18.02 19.12
CA GLU A 799 -0.43 -18.99 18.03
C GLU A 799 0.96 -19.05 17.43
N TRP A 800 1.57 -20.24 17.51
CA TRP A 800 2.81 -20.54 16.83
C TRP A 800 2.55 -21.13 15.45
N PRO A 801 3.49 -20.96 14.50
CA PRO A 801 3.41 -21.62 13.22
C PRO A 801 3.28 -23.11 13.46
N GLY A 802 2.38 -23.75 12.70
CA GLY A 802 2.44 -25.18 12.60
C GLY A 802 3.74 -25.57 11.93
N ASP A 803 4.58 -26.31 12.65
CA ASP A 803 5.75 -26.94 12.08
C ASP A 803 5.25 -28.02 11.11
N SER A 804 4.91 -27.62 9.90
CA SER A 804 4.58 -28.57 8.85
C SER A 804 5.80 -29.47 8.66
N LEU A 805 5.58 -30.77 8.50
CA LEU A 805 6.68 -31.71 8.27
C LEU A 805 7.53 -31.28 7.06
N GLN A 806 6.90 -30.62 6.09
CA GLN A 806 7.56 -29.97 4.96
C GLN A 806 8.52 -28.84 5.35
N ALA A 807 8.12 -27.93 6.24
CA ALA A 807 8.98 -26.84 6.71
C ALA A 807 10.16 -27.39 7.55
N LEU A 808 9.88 -28.34 8.44
CA LEU A 808 10.93 -29.03 9.21
C LEU A 808 11.91 -29.78 8.28
N TRP A 809 11.40 -30.40 7.21
CA TRP A 809 12.21 -31.06 6.19
C TRP A 809 13.09 -30.09 5.39
N GLU A 810 12.60 -28.89 5.09
CA GLU A 810 13.39 -27.82 4.49
C GLU A 810 14.47 -27.32 5.45
N ASP A 811 14.17 -27.19 6.74
CA ASP A 811 15.12 -26.79 7.78
C ASP A 811 16.26 -27.79 7.98
N LEU A 812 16.03 -29.09 7.74
CA LEU A 812 17.10 -30.11 7.77
C LEU A 812 18.19 -29.88 6.71
N GLU A 813 17.95 -29.04 5.70
CA GLU A 813 18.92 -28.66 4.67
C GLU A 813 19.73 -27.40 5.04
N LYS A 814 19.29 -26.65 6.06
CA LYS A 814 19.92 -25.40 6.53
C LYS A 814 21.13 -25.69 7.44
N ASP A 815 21.66 -24.66 8.09
CA ASP A 815 22.78 -24.84 9.01
C ASP A 815 22.42 -25.66 10.26
N ASP A 816 23.45 -25.98 11.05
CA ASP A 816 23.31 -26.90 12.18
C ASP A 816 22.31 -26.42 13.24
N THR A 817 22.08 -25.11 13.39
CA THR A 817 21.18 -24.56 14.41
C THR A 817 19.73 -24.88 14.07
N GLU A 818 19.30 -24.51 12.86
CA GLU A 818 17.96 -24.76 12.31
C GLU A 818 17.71 -26.25 12.19
N ALA A 819 18.68 -26.99 11.63
CA ALA A 819 18.54 -28.43 11.46
C ALA A 819 18.42 -29.18 12.80
N SER A 820 19.16 -28.76 13.84
CA SER A 820 19.06 -29.38 15.17
C SER A 820 17.69 -29.14 15.81
N ARG A 821 17.12 -27.93 15.66
CA ARG A 821 15.76 -27.64 16.12
C ARG A 821 14.74 -28.48 15.38
N ALA A 822 14.87 -28.57 14.06
CA ALA A 822 13.97 -29.38 13.25
C ALA A 822 14.03 -30.87 13.61
N LEU A 823 15.23 -31.42 13.86
CA LEU A 823 15.40 -32.81 14.33
C LEU A 823 14.74 -33.03 15.70
N LEU A 824 14.89 -32.09 16.64
CA LEU A 824 14.24 -32.17 17.95
C LEU A 824 12.72 -32.10 17.83
N THR A 825 12.17 -31.25 16.97
CA THR A 825 10.72 -31.20 16.74
C THR A 825 10.22 -32.49 16.08
N LEU A 826 10.89 -32.96 15.02
CA LEU A 826 10.49 -34.19 14.32
C LEU A 826 10.54 -35.43 15.22
N SER A 827 11.49 -35.52 16.17
CA SER A 827 11.60 -36.66 17.08
C SER A 827 10.42 -36.76 18.06
N THR A 828 9.69 -35.67 18.32
CA THR A 828 8.47 -35.69 19.14
C THR A 828 7.26 -36.31 18.42
N ARG A 829 7.35 -36.54 17.09
CA ARG A 829 6.26 -37.04 16.24
C ARG A 829 6.69 -38.25 15.39
N PRO A 830 7.10 -39.37 16.02
CA PRO A 830 7.79 -40.46 15.33
C PRO A 830 6.98 -41.14 14.21
N ALA A 831 5.68 -41.36 14.39
CA ALA A 831 4.84 -41.99 13.37
C ALA A 831 4.69 -41.10 12.12
N ASP A 832 4.34 -39.83 12.33
CA ASP A 832 4.20 -38.83 11.26
C ASP A 832 5.53 -38.61 10.53
N ALA A 833 6.63 -38.50 11.29
CA ALA A 833 7.96 -38.28 10.74
C ALA A 833 8.42 -39.47 9.88
N VAL A 834 8.21 -40.72 10.33
CA VAL A 834 8.58 -41.91 9.55
C VAL A 834 7.78 -42.01 8.26
N ALA A 835 6.45 -41.81 8.32
CA ALA A 835 5.59 -41.83 7.14
C ALA A 835 5.99 -40.73 6.13
N PHE A 836 6.23 -39.51 6.61
CA PHE A 836 6.66 -38.40 5.78
C PHE A 836 8.06 -38.63 5.16
N LEU A 837 9.00 -39.19 5.93
CA LEU A 837 10.35 -39.48 5.43
C LEU A 837 10.37 -40.61 4.39
N ASP A 838 9.47 -41.58 4.47
CA ASP A 838 9.31 -42.63 3.45
C ASP A 838 8.89 -42.06 2.08
N GLU A 839 8.05 -41.02 2.09
CA GLU A 839 7.66 -40.31 0.86
C GLU A 839 8.85 -39.54 0.25
N HIS A 840 9.72 -38.96 1.07
CA HIS A 840 10.75 -38.00 0.66
C HIS A 840 12.15 -38.59 0.45
N LEU A 841 12.50 -39.67 1.15
CA LEU A 841 13.77 -40.38 0.98
C LEU A 841 13.61 -41.52 -0.02
N LYS A 842 14.57 -41.65 -0.94
CA LYS A 842 14.60 -42.73 -1.93
C LYS A 842 15.99 -43.36 -1.98
N PRO A 843 16.10 -44.68 -2.23
CA PRO A 843 17.40 -45.30 -2.41
C PRO A 843 18.13 -44.66 -3.58
N LEU A 844 19.40 -44.29 -3.38
CA LEU A 844 20.21 -43.59 -4.39
C LEU A 844 20.65 -44.56 -5.50
N LYS A 845 19.71 -44.84 -6.41
CA LYS A 845 19.88 -45.66 -7.60
C LYS A 845 19.59 -44.79 -8.82
N LEU A 846 20.57 -44.65 -9.70
CA LEU A 846 20.40 -43.99 -10.99
C LEU A 846 21.13 -44.85 -12.03
N ASP A 847 20.44 -45.21 -13.10
CA ASP A 847 21.04 -45.89 -14.25
C ASP A 847 21.27 -44.92 -15.42
N ALA A 848 21.99 -45.39 -16.43
CA ALA A 848 22.33 -44.60 -17.61
C ALA A 848 21.11 -44.14 -18.42
N VAL A 849 19.99 -44.88 -18.40
CA VAL A 849 18.77 -44.55 -19.15
C VAL A 849 18.05 -43.38 -18.48
N HIS A 850 17.87 -43.46 -17.16
CA HIS A 850 17.25 -42.40 -16.36
C HIS A 850 18.12 -41.14 -16.33
N LEU A 851 19.45 -41.28 -16.20
CA LEU A 851 20.38 -40.15 -16.30
C LEU A 851 20.22 -39.43 -17.65
N LYS A 852 20.15 -40.17 -18.76
CA LYS A 852 19.94 -39.57 -20.09
C LYS A 852 18.64 -38.78 -20.15
N ALA A 853 17.55 -39.31 -19.59
CA ALA A 853 16.26 -38.60 -19.54
C ALA A 853 16.34 -37.31 -18.71
N TYR A 854 17.03 -37.32 -17.56
CA TYR A 854 17.24 -36.12 -16.76
C TYR A 854 18.09 -35.08 -17.48
N LEU A 855 19.19 -35.47 -18.13
CA LEU A 855 20.03 -34.54 -18.90
C LEU A 855 19.25 -33.87 -20.05
N MET A 856 18.39 -34.62 -20.74
CA MET A 856 17.50 -34.06 -21.77
C MET A 856 16.51 -33.04 -21.19
N ARG A 857 15.92 -33.32 -20.02
CA ARG A 857 15.00 -32.38 -19.35
C ARG A 857 15.73 -31.15 -18.80
N LEU A 858 16.97 -31.33 -18.32
CA LEU A 858 17.82 -30.24 -17.84
C LEU A 858 18.16 -29.24 -18.95
N ALA A 859 18.29 -29.73 -20.18
CA ALA A 859 18.48 -28.93 -21.40
C ALA A 859 17.19 -28.25 -21.92
N SER A 860 16.02 -28.59 -21.38
CA SER A 860 14.73 -28.13 -21.91
C SER A 860 14.56 -26.60 -21.77
N PRO A 861 13.98 -25.93 -22.79
CA PRO A 861 13.55 -24.54 -22.69
C PRO A 861 12.29 -24.37 -21.81
N ASN A 862 11.59 -25.47 -21.49
CA ASN A 862 10.51 -25.43 -20.50
C ASN A 862 11.12 -25.37 -19.10
N GLU A 863 11.08 -24.18 -18.50
CA GLU A 863 11.69 -23.89 -17.21
C GLU A 863 11.14 -24.73 -16.05
N VAL A 864 9.89 -25.19 -16.12
CA VAL A 864 9.31 -26.08 -15.10
C VAL A 864 9.96 -27.46 -15.16
N LEU A 865 10.10 -28.03 -16.36
CA LEU A 865 10.75 -29.33 -16.57
C LEU A 865 12.24 -29.30 -16.23
N ALA A 866 12.93 -28.23 -16.63
CA ALA A 866 14.35 -28.05 -16.33
C ALA A 866 14.61 -27.86 -14.83
N ARG A 867 13.73 -27.11 -14.13
CA ARG A 867 13.79 -26.96 -12.68
C ARG A 867 13.65 -28.30 -11.97
N LYS A 868 12.63 -29.08 -12.34
CA LYS A 868 12.39 -30.38 -11.71
C LYS A 868 13.54 -31.35 -11.92
N ALA A 869 14.09 -31.41 -13.13
CA ALA A 869 15.27 -32.24 -13.42
C ALA A 869 16.52 -31.78 -12.67
N PHE A 870 16.70 -30.47 -12.46
CA PHE A 870 17.78 -29.94 -11.63
C PHE A 870 17.66 -30.43 -10.19
N GLU A 871 16.50 -30.22 -9.56
CA GLU A 871 16.23 -30.64 -8.17
C GLU A 871 16.38 -32.16 -7.98
N ASP A 872 15.91 -32.96 -8.94
CA ASP A 872 16.02 -34.42 -8.88
C ASP A 872 17.49 -34.87 -8.97
N LEU A 873 18.32 -34.24 -9.81
CA LEU A 873 19.76 -34.54 -9.92
C LEU A 873 20.59 -33.99 -8.74
N GLU A 874 20.09 -32.97 -8.04
CA GLU A 874 20.67 -32.56 -6.75
C GLU A 874 20.56 -33.67 -5.70
N TYR A 875 19.55 -34.55 -5.79
CA TYR A 875 19.42 -35.73 -4.93
C TYR A 875 20.11 -36.97 -5.55
N PHE A 876 19.71 -37.38 -6.74
CA PHE A 876 20.20 -38.58 -7.45
C PHE A 876 21.51 -38.34 -8.21
N ASP A 877 22.46 -37.61 -7.63
CA ASP A 877 23.74 -37.20 -8.22
C ASP A 877 24.12 -37.88 -9.55
N PRO A 878 24.33 -37.15 -10.67
CA PRO A 878 24.66 -37.76 -11.96
C PRO A 878 25.80 -38.79 -11.93
N ARG A 879 26.75 -38.64 -10.99
CA ARG A 879 27.89 -39.55 -10.80
C ARG A 879 27.52 -40.95 -10.31
N LEU A 880 26.27 -41.16 -9.88
CA LEU A 880 25.72 -42.50 -9.58
C LEU A 880 25.67 -43.41 -10.82
N ALA A 881 25.50 -42.81 -12.02
CA ALA A 881 25.29 -43.56 -13.26
C ALA A 881 26.45 -43.41 -14.26
N MET A 882 27.26 -42.36 -14.15
CA MET A 882 28.31 -42.04 -15.11
C MET A 882 29.42 -41.21 -14.48
N ASP A 883 30.69 -41.53 -14.76
CA ASP A 883 31.82 -40.79 -14.20
C ASP A 883 31.86 -39.32 -14.69
N LEU A 884 32.49 -38.46 -13.87
CA LEU A 884 32.57 -37.02 -14.10
C LEU A 884 33.16 -36.64 -15.48
N PRO A 885 34.32 -37.20 -15.93
CA PRO A 885 34.82 -36.97 -17.28
C PRO A 885 33.81 -37.31 -18.37
N SER A 886 33.18 -38.49 -18.32
CA SER A 886 32.18 -38.90 -19.30
C SER A 886 30.95 -38.00 -19.32
N LEU A 887 30.47 -37.54 -18.16
CA LEU A 887 29.36 -36.57 -18.04
C LEU A 887 29.68 -35.25 -18.75
N MET A 888 30.90 -34.75 -18.55
CA MET A 888 31.39 -33.51 -19.13
C MET A 888 31.77 -33.67 -20.61
N GLU A 889 32.11 -34.85 -21.09
CA GLU A 889 32.28 -35.07 -22.53
C GLU A 889 30.92 -35.06 -23.26
N LYS A 890 29.88 -35.64 -22.65
CA LYS A 890 28.57 -35.82 -23.29
C LYS A 890 27.64 -34.62 -23.20
N THR A 891 27.85 -33.71 -22.25
CA THR A 891 26.94 -32.58 -22.01
C THR A 891 27.62 -31.26 -22.40
N THR A 892 27.64 -30.92 -23.68
CA THR A 892 28.39 -29.75 -24.20
C THR A 892 27.52 -28.52 -24.46
N GLU A 893 26.20 -28.69 -24.60
CA GLU A 893 25.27 -27.63 -25.01
C GLU A 893 24.91 -26.66 -23.86
N THR A 894 24.71 -25.38 -24.19
CA THR A 894 24.17 -24.37 -23.28
C THR A 894 22.64 -24.35 -23.37
N PRO A 895 21.87 -24.30 -22.26
CA PRO A 895 22.31 -24.13 -20.86
C PRO A 895 22.56 -25.44 -20.09
N ALA A 896 22.49 -26.60 -20.75
CA ALA A 896 22.58 -27.91 -20.09
C ALA A 896 23.92 -28.14 -19.38
N ARG A 897 25.02 -27.72 -20.01
CA ARG A 897 26.40 -27.78 -19.49
C ARG A 897 26.54 -26.98 -18.20
N GLN A 898 26.00 -25.76 -18.16
CA GLN A 898 26.03 -24.88 -17.00
C GLN A 898 25.21 -25.47 -15.85
N ARG A 899 23.96 -25.88 -16.15
CA ARG A 899 23.05 -26.48 -15.17
C ARG A 899 23.61 -27.79 -14.58
N LEU A 900 24.22 -28.64 -15.40
CA LEU A 900 24.87 -29.87 -14.92
C LEU A 900 26.00 -29.56 -13.96
N VAL A 901 26.86 -28.58 -14.29
CA VAL A 901 27.97 -28.20 -13.43
C VAL A 901 27.48 -27.55 -12.14
N GLU A 902 26.42 -26.74 -12.18
CA GLU A 902 25.77 -26.20 -10.98
C GLU A 902 25.32 -27.32 -10.03
N VAL A 903 24.62 -28.34 -10.55
CA VAL A 903 24.21 -29.53 -9.79
C VAL A 903 25.42 -30.28 -9.19
N LEU A 904 26.45 -30.53 -10.00
CA LEU A 904 27.66 -31.23 -9.55
C LEU A 904 28.47 -30.39 -8.55
N SER A 905 28.27 -29.07 -8.54
CA SER A 905 29.00 -28.10 -7.74
C SER A 905 28.26 -27.62 -6.48
N GLY A 906 26.99 -28.01 -6.30
CA GLY A 906 26.14 -27.48 -5.22
C GLY A 906 25.85 -25.98 -5.33
N ARG A 907 25.94 -25.40 -6.53
CA ARG A 907 25.71 -23.96 -6.77
C ARG A 907 24.24 -23.70 -7.07
N ASP A 908 23.81 -22.48 -6.81
CA ASP A 908 22.46 -22.06 -7.17
C ASP A 908 22.25 -22.10 -8.68
N ARG A 909 21.06 -22.52 -9.09
CA ARG A 909 20.65 -22.65 -10.48
C ARG A 909 20.72 -21.29 -11.18
N GLY A 910 21.41 -21.24 -12.32
CA GLY A 910 21.61 -20.01 -13.10
C GLY A 910 22.82 -19.18 -12.67
N SER A 911 23.56 -19.55 -11.63
CA SER A 911 24.81 -18.86 -11.22
C SER A 911 25.91 -18.90 -12.29
N LEU A 912 25.82 -19.83 -13.25
CA LEU A 912 26.71 -19.96 -14.39
C LEU A 912 26.05 -19.58 -15.72
N MET A 913 24.89 -18.91 -15.70
CA MET A 913 24.19 -18.49 -16.91
C MET A 913 25.13 -17.66 -17.82
N GLU A 914 25.10 -17.95 -19.13
CA GLU A 914 25.94 -17.33 -20.18
C GLU A 914 27.45 -17.56 -20.05
N LYS A 915 27.93 -18.25 -19.00
CA LYS A 915 29.35 -18.56 -18.82
C LYS A 915 29.76 -19.81 -19.58
N LYS A 916 30.96 -19.79 -20.18
CA LYS A 916 31.58 -20.99 -20.75
C LYS A 916 32.19 -21.82 -19.61
N VAL A 917 31.80 -23.09 -19.51
CA VAL A 917 32.25 -23.98 -18.42
C VAL A 917 33.06 -25.17 -18.92
N GLU A 918 34.27 -25.32 -18.39
CA GLU A 918 35.22 -26.38 -18.77
C GLU A 918 35.60 -27.27 -17.58
N LEU A 919 35.87 -28.55 -17.83
CA LEU A 919 36.50 -29.46 -16.86
C LEU A 919 37.97 -29.63 -17.25
N ARG A 920 38.90 -29.40 -16.32
CA ARG A 920 40.34 -29.60 -16.55
C ARG A 920 40.92 -30.55 -15.51
N LYS A 921 41.81 -31.44 -15.97
CA LYS A 921 42.52 -32.40 -15.13
C LYS A 921 43.83 -31.80 -14.62
N TYR A 922 44.09 -31.92 -13.32
CA TYR A 922 45.35 -31.57 -12.68
C TYR A 922 45.84 -32.76 -11.86
N ASN A 923 46.86 -33.47 -12.35
CA ASN A 923 47.29 -34.75 -11.79
C ASN A 923 46.11 -35.75 -11.67
N ASP A 924 45.79 -36.21 -10.46
CA ASP A 924 44.70 -37.15 -10.20
C ASP A 924 43.33 -36.50 -9.94
N TYR A 925 43.25 -35.17 -10.01
CA TYR A 925 42.09 -34.36 -9.64
C TYR A 925 41.53 -33.56 -10.81
N TYR A 926 40.31 -33.03 -10.64
CA TYR A 926 39.64 -32.20 -11.63
C TYR A 926 39.16 -30.90 -11.01
N ASN A 927 39.20 -29.82 -11.79
CA ASN A 927 38.57 -28.55 -11.47
C ASN A 927 37.62 -28.12 -12.59
N PHE A 928 36.52 -27.49 -12.21
CA PHE A 928 35.66 -26.74 -13.11
C PHE A 928 36.21 -25.32 -13.29
N PHE A 929 36.05 -24.76 -14.49
CA PHE A 929 36.49 -23.41 -14.86
C PHE A 929 35.35 -22.64 -15.51
N ALA A 930 35.18 -21.38 -15.11
CA ALA A 930 34.35 -20.40 -15.78
C ALA A 930 34.98 -19.02 -15.61
N ASP A 931 35.07 -18.25 -16.70
CA ASP A 931 35.77 -16.96 -16.76
C ASP A 931 37.22 -17.07 -16.21
N ASN A 932 37.59 -16.24 -15.23
CA ASN A 932 38.91 -16.25 -14.55
C ASN A 932 38.93 -17.11 -13.26
N GLY A 933 37.86 -17.86 -12.97
CA GLY A 933 37.72 -18.63 -11.72
C GLY A 933 37.81 -20.14 -11.93
N SER A 934 38.30 -20.86 -10.91
CA SER A 934 38.31 -22.32 -10.86
C SER A 934 37.86 -22.85 -9.50
N TRP A 935 37.18 -24.00 -9.47
CA TRP A 935 36.78 -24.66 -8.23
C TRP A 935 36.83 -26.18 -8.36
N TRP A 936 36.83 -26.86 -7.22
CA TRP A 936 36.97 -28.32 -7.13
C TRP A 936 35.85 -29.06 -7.87
N ALA A 937 36.21 -30.10 -8.61
CA ALA A 937 35.29 -31.01 -9.26
C ALA A 937 35.53 -32.44 -8.75
N GLU A 938 34.79 -32.83 -7.71
CA GLU A 938 34.94 -34.17 -7.11
C GLU A 938 34.51 -35.25 -8.11
N LYS A 939 35.42 -36.16 -8.42
CA LYS A 939 35.15 -37.29 -9.33
C LYS A 939 34.68 -38.54 -8.58
N ASP A 940 35.07 -38.66 -7.31
CA ASP A 940 34.88 -39.84 -6.49
C ASP A 940 33.67 -39.63 -5.57
N LEU A 941 32.61 -40.39 -5.83
CA LEU A 941 31.35 -40.27 -5.10
C LEU A 941 31.53 -40.51 -3.60
N SER A 942 32.49 -41.37 -3.21
CA SER A 942 32.77 -41.69 -1.81
C SER A 942 33.31 -40.49 -1.02
N LYS A 943 33.84 -39.47 -1.71
CA LYS A 943 34.45 -38.26 -1.14
C LYS A 943 33.53 -37.04 -1.14
N VAL A 944 32.33 -37.12 -1.72
CA VAL A 944 31.34 -36.05 -1.62
C VAL A 944 30.96 -35.84 -0.15
N ASN A 945 30.91 -34.59 0.32
CA ASN A 945 30.67 -34.17 1.71
C ASN A 945 31.70 -34.61 2.77
N THR A 946 32.88 -35.16 2.40
CA THR A 946 33.87 -35.63 3.41
C THR A 946 34.99 -34.64 3.72
N MET A 947 35.21 -33.64 2.87
CA MET A 947 36.30 -32.66 3.02
C MET A 947 35.78 -31.29 3.41
N ARG A 948 36.45 -30.60 4.35
CA ARG A 948 36.11 -29.26 4.84
C ARG A 948 36.08 -28.17 3.76
N TRP A 949 36.79 -28.38 2.66
CA TRP A 949 36.88 -27.47 1.50
C TRP A 949 36.24 -28.07 0.23
N GLY A 950 35.56 -29.21 0.38
CA GLY A 950 34.98 -29.99 -0.72
C GLY A 950 33.56 -29.58 -1.07
N LEU A 951 32.98 -30.32 -2.01
CA LEU A 951 31.60 -30.10 -2.48
C LEU A 951 30.59 -30.48 -1.40
N GLU A 952 29.84 -29.49 -0.91
CA GLU A 952 28.72 -29.68 0.00
C GLU A 952 27.41 -29.87 -0.78
N LYS A 953 26.93 -31.10 -0.78
CA LYS A 953 25.66 -31.51 -1.38
C LYS A 953 24.57 -31.47 -0.31
N ARG A 954 23.93 -30.31 -0.19
CA ARG A 954 22.89 -30.00 0.81
C ARG A 954 21.80 -31.07 0.93
N LYS A 955 21.31 -31.60 -0.20
CA LYS A 955 20.32 -32.69 -0.24
C LYS A 955 20.80 -33.98 0.43
N TRP A 956 22.08 -34.32 0.31
CA TRP A 956 22.67 -35.50 0.96
C TRP A 956 22.89 -35.26 2.45
N THR A 957 23.32 -34.05 2.85
CA THR A 957 23.40 -33.64 4.25
C THR A 957 22.05 -33.78 4.95
N ARG A 958 20.98 -33.25 4.34
CA ARG A 958 19.59 -33.43 4.81
C ARG A 958 19.22 -34.92 4.95
N ALA A 959 19.52 -35.73 3.94
CA ALA A 959 19.21 -37.16 3.97
C ALA A 959 19.93 -37.90 5.11
N VAL A 960 21.20 -37.60 5.37
CA VAL A 960 21.98 -38.17 6.48
C VAL A 960 21.38 -37.76 7.83
N ARG A 961 20.98 -36.50 8.00
CA ARG A 961 20.31 -36.02 9.21
C ARG A 961 18.97 -36.75 9.43
N ALA A 962 18.18 -36.93 8.37
CA ALA A 962 16.95 -37.71 8.44
C ALA A 962 17.19 -39.20 8.76
N ILE A 963 18.26 -39.80 8.23
CA ILE A 963 18.69 -41.17 8.57
C ILE A 963 19.06 -41.27 10.06
N ALA A 964 19.74 -40.27 10.62
CA ALA A 964 20.05 -40.24 12.05
C ALA A 964 18.76 -40.15 12.91
N LEU A 965 17.75 -39.42 12.44
CA LEU A 965 16.43 -39.40 13.07
C LEU A 965 15.74 -40.78 12.99
N LEU A 966 15.76 -41.45 11.84
CA LEU A 966 15.22 -42.81 11.69
C LEU A 966 15.95 -43.81 12.61
N GLU A 967 17.27 -43.67 12.76
CA GLU A 967 18.07 -44.44 13.71
C GLU A 967 17.62 -44.19 15.15
N HIS A 968 17.38 -42.92 15.51
CA HIS A 968 16.90 -42.55 16.83
C HIS A 968 15.49 -43.11 17.12
N ILE A 969 14.58 -43.05 16.15
CA ILE A 969 13.20 -43.54 16.26
C ILE A 969 13.17 -45.08 16.39
N GLY A 970 13.92 -45.80 15.56
CA GLY A 970 14.19 -47.23 15.72
C GLY A 970 13.00 -48.20 15.62
N THR A 971 11.81 -47.73 15.22
CA THR A 971 10.60 -48.55 15.01
C THR A 971 10.77 -49.56 13.86
N PRO A 972 9.95 -50.62 13.75
CA PRO A 972 10.01 -51.56 12.63
C PRO A 972 9.91 -50.87 11.26
N GLU A 973 9.06 -49.86 11.13
CA GLU A 973 8.86 -49.07 9.91
C GLU A 973 10.10 -48.23 9.59
N ALA A 974 10.69 -47.56 10.60
CA ALA A 974 11.93 -46.83 10.43
C ALA A 974 13.10 -47.74 10.01
N ARG A 975 13.18 -48.96 10.58
CA ARG A 975 14.17 -49.98 10.20
C ARG A 975 13.95 -50.49 8.78
N ALA A 976 12.70 -50.65 8.34
CA ALA A 976 12.38 -51.06 6.97
C ALA A 976 12.80 -49.99 5.96
N LEU A 977 12.54 -48.72 6.25
CA LEU A 977 13.00 -47.60 5.43
C LEU A 977 14.53 -47.52 5.38
N LEU A 978 15.21 -47.66 6.51
CA LEU A 978 16.68 -47.71 6.55
C LEU A 978 17.25 -48.86 5.69
N LYS A 979 16.61 -50.04 5.67
CA LYS A 979 16.98 -51.17 4.80
C LYS A 979 16.83 -50.84 3.32
N ASP A 980 15.76 -50.17 2.94
CA ASP A 980 15.56 -49.75 1.55
C ASP A 980 16.64 -48.73 1.13
N LEU A 981 16.90 -47.71 1.96
CA LEU A 981 17.92 -46.69 1.68
C LEU A 981 19.35 -47.26 1.60
N ALA A 982 19.66 -48.29 2.41
CA ALA A 982 20.92 -49.02 2.37
C ALA A 982 21.11 -49.83 1.08
N SER A 983 20.06 -50.04 0.27
CA SER A 983 20.15 -50.73 -1.02
C SER A 983 20.63 -49.84 -2.18
N GLY A 984 20.87 -48.55 -1.93
CA GLY A 984 21.39 -47.60 -2.93
C GLY A 984 22.86 -47.86 -3.34
N HIS A 985 23.46 -46.92 -4.07
CA HIS A 985 24.85 -47.04 -4.50
C HIS A 985 25.82 -47.06 -3.30
N PRO A 986 26.76 -48.01 -3.22
CA PRO A 986 27.62 -48.22 -2.03
C PRO A 986 28.52 -47.01 -1.70
N ASP A 987 28.92 -46.24 -2.72
CA ASP A 987 29.75 -45.04 -2.54
C ASP A 987 28.95 -43.76 -2.23
N ALA A 988 27.62 -43.81 -2.18
CA ALA A 988 26.82 -42.65 -1.79
C ALA A 988 26.78 -42.50 -0.26
N GLN A 989 27.01 -41.28 0.24
CA GLN A 989 27.07 -41.00 1.68
C GLN A 989 25.77 -41.40 2.41
N PRO A 990 24.55 -41.04 1.95
CA PRO A 990 23.32 -41.47 2.62
C PRO A 990 23.15 -43.00 2.67
N THR A 991 23.53 -43.71 1.61
CA THR A 991 23.46 -45.19 1.58
C THR A 991 24.37 -45.83 2.62
N ARG A 992 25.62 -45.35 2.74
CA ARG A 992 26.53 -45.81 3.81
C ARG A 992 25.99 -45.48 5.20
N ALA A 993 25.48 -44.27 5.40
CA ALA A 993 24.93 -43.85 6.68
C ALA A 993 23.76 -44.74 7.12
N ALA A 994 22.87 -45.10 6.18
CA ALA A 994 21.75 -46.01 6.43
C ALA A 994 22.24 -47.43 6.78
N ALA A 995 23.22 -47.97 6.05
CA ALA A 995 23.81 -49.27 6.32
C ALA A 995 24.50 -49.32 7.71
N GLU A 996 25.22 -48.27 8.08
CA GLU A 996 25.84 -48.16 9.41
C GLU A 996 24.80 -48.01 10.53
N ALA A 997 23.74 -47.22 10.31
CA ALA A 997 22.64 -47.07 11.26
C ALA A 997 21.95 -48.42 11.53
N LEU A 998 21.71 -49.22 10.49
CA LEU A 998 21.18 -50.58 10.65
C LEU A 998 22.10 -51.46 11.49
N ARG A 999 23.41 -51.47 11.20
CA ARG A 999 24.38 -52.24 11.99
C ARG A 999 24.35 -51.84 13.46
N ARG A 1000 24.32 -50.52 13.76
CA ARG A 1000 24.24 -50.02 15.14
C ARG A 1000 22.94 -50.41 15.83
N LEU A 1001 21.81 -50.41 15.12
CA LEU A 1001 20.51 -50.84 15.65
C LEU A 1001 20.43 -52.35 15.90
N GLU A 1002 21.13 -53.16 15.10
CA GLU A 1002 21.26 -54.61 15.30
C GLU A 1002 22.17 -54.95 16.48
N GLU A 1003 23.26 -54.19 16.66
CA GLU A 1003 24.15 -54.30 17.82
C GLU A 1003 23.48 -53.88 19.14
N LYS A 1004 22.62 -52.86 19.13
CA LYS A 1004 21.82 -52.43 20.30
C LYS A 1004 20.66 -53.36 20.64
N GLY A 1005 20.24 -54.21 19.70
CA GLY A 1005 19.13 -55.16 19.88
C GLY A 1005 19.55 -56.56 20.31
N ARG A 1006 20.87 -56.84 20.39
CA ARG A 1006 21.47 -58.01 21.02
C ARG A 1006 21.85 -57.67 22.45
#